data_AF-A0A4Q2DIJ5-F1
#
_entry.id   AF-A0A4Q2DIJ5-F1
#
_cell.length_a   1.000
_cell.length_b   1.000
_cell.length_c   1.000
_cell.angle_alpha   90.00
_cell.angle_beta   90.00
_cell.angle_gamma   90.00
#
_symmetry.space_group_name_H-M   'P 1'
#
loop_
_entity.id
_entity.type
_entity.pdbx_description
1 polymer ?
#
loop_
_entity_poly.entity_id
_entity_poly.type
_entity_poly.pdbx_seq_one_letter_code
_entity_poly.pdbx_strand_id
1 'polypeptide(L)'
;MRDLNVMVPPTPNLEPVDGWKLLVENISPNALHNSYVRYDAPKCDEDTRVEVTSELMDRIGDRDSPQRLLCMTGAAGSGKSALQQTIAERCAGSGILGAAYFFSSGDPTRNTTSTVVPTIAFQLGSHNPDLKQRIGGVVAQDPVIFKRSLRTQMDSLIVGPLKHLQEYASLDLATLPHAILIDGLDECKGEERQEELLTALRECLVTNDLPFHIFIASRPEWAIRTALEPGGHLRAVAYHVQLNDDYDASEDMRRYLRRRFEQLSLRTGNPLWFTEDNIETLVKAASGQFIYVATVYRYISERRALPTGRLKIVLTWTPHEGQARPFEALDKLYTEILLNAKKEYEAVDTHRGRDFLLFLRIHHANCSGKLGFGMNRDPEAAAVISTFFNKWKRDSEEDFNRLLREDEKIHNGRKSDEGSQRSARQTGPTGEPMLAAPFEEGLIGQPPPLTNPDIGARPSQSFFEGAQHFQMRDFQHFNVNHVTVNPPNLEQVDGWKLLVENISPNALHNSYARYDAPKCDEDTRVEVTSELMDRIGDRDSPQRLLCMTGAAGSGKSALQQTIAERCAESGTLGSAYFFSSGDPTRNTTSTIVPTIAFQLGSHNPGVKKRISAVVAEDSVIFKRSLRTQMDSLLVLKHLQEHAELDLATLPHVILIDGLDECKGEERQQELLIAIRECLLTNDLPFHIFIASRPEWAIRTALEPGGHLRALAYHVQLNVDYDASPDTRRYLRRRFEQLSFRTGNPHWFTESNIETLVHAGSGQFIYVATVYRYISERRASPAERLKIVLTWTPHEAQIARPFEALDKLYTEILLNAKKKYEAVDTHCGRDFLLLLRVHQANCSSRLSIWVPWMNITKLLRMDKVSTEILISDLHSLALLRIGGDDDSSISSLPRLHKSFSDFLDAESRAKDLFVPLTHVHAHLTKCCLLHIIQSPQSDLLEAAARYFPIFWTKARAIDDEIVDFTQKGGWDKIDSLDAYYKEYYSSLSDAFGPLIEGLKSRHPEVVVVISTFFNKWKRDWEDWEHRLAGFT
;
A
#
# COMPACT_ATOMS: atom_id res chain seq x y z
N MET A 1 63.06 -5.82 16.69
CA MET A 1 62.86 -7.03 17.53
C MET A 1 61.40 -7.40 17.46
N ARG A 2 61.08 -8.62 16.98
CA ARG A 2 59.78 -9.31 17.03
C ARG A 2 58.51 -8.52 16.69
N ASP A 3 58.00 -8.84 15.51
CA ASP A 3 56.70 -8.44 14.99
C ASP A 3 55.55 -8.92 15.88
N LEU A 4 54.64 -8.01 16.22
CA LEU A 4 53.32 -8.33 16.78
C LEU A 4 52.32 -8.39 15.64
N ASN A 5 52.33 -9.52 14.92
CA ASN A 5 51.29 -9.85 13.95
C ASN A 5 49.97 -10.10 14.70
N VAL A 6 49.13 -9.06 14.81
CA VAL A 6 47.74 -9.21 15.22
C VAL A 6 46.99 -9.84 14.05
N MET A 7 46.85 -11.16 14.05
CA MET A 7 45.91 -11.84 13.17
C MET A 7 44.49 -11.39 13.51
N VAL A 8 43.91 -10.55 12.67
CA VAL A 8 42.47 -10.32 12.66
C VAL A 8 41.81 -11.68 12.32
N PRO A 9 40.93 -12.24 13.16
CA PRO A 9 40.24 -13.47 12.83
C PRO A 9 39.35 -13.24 11.60
N PRO A 10 39.19 -14.24 10.71
CA PRO A 10 38.23 -14.12 9.63
C PRO A 10 36.84 -13.88 10.22
N THR A 11 36.18 -12.82 9.78
CA THR A 11 34.79 -12.56 10.17
C THR A 11 33.94 -13.74 9.66
N PRO A 12 33.13 -14.39 10.52
CA PRO A 12 32.20 -15.40 10.05
C PRO A 12 31.29 -14.78 9.00
N ASN A 13 31.06 -15.48 7.89
CA ASN A 13 30.05 -15.06 6.92
C ASN A 13 28.70 -15.00 7.63
N LEU A 14 28.15 -13.79 7.79
CA LEU A 14 26.74 -13.58 8.07
C LEU A 14 25.94 -14.41 7.04
N GLU A 15 24.92 -15.15 7.48
CA GLU A 15 23.95 -15.69 6.52
C GLU A 15 23.34 -14.50 5.77
N PRO A 16 23.47 -14.41 4.44
CA PRO A 16 22.99 -13.26 3.71
C PRO A 16 21.47 -13.20 3.82
N VAL A 17 20.95 -11.99 4.02
CA VAL A 17 19.50 -11.72 4.00
C VAL A 17 18.87 -12.39 2.78
N ASP A 18 17.98 -13.37 3.00
CA ASP A 18 17.29 -14.05 1.91
C ASP A 18 16.26 -13.11 1.26
N GLY A 19 16.75 -12.32 0.30
CA GLY A 19 15.92 -11.39 -0.46
C GLY A 19 14.85 -12.08 -1.31
N TRP A 20 15.00 -13.37 -1.64
CA TRP A 20 13.92 -14.11 -2.30
C TRP A 20 12.79 -14.45 -1.32
N LYS A 21 13.13 -14.83 -0.08
CA LYS A 21 12.14 -14.98 0.99
C LYS A 21 11.43 -13.66 1.29
N LEU A 22 12.16 -12.55 1.41
CA LEU A 22 11.57 -11.21 1.58
C LEU A 22 10.63 -10.83 0.42
N LEU A 23 10.96 -11.19 -0.82
CA LEU A 23 10.06 -11.02 -1.96
C LEU A 23 8.76 -11.82 -1.76
N VAL A 24 8.85 -13.10 -1.39
CA VAL A 24 7.70 -13.98 -1.14
C VAL A 24 6.83 -13.47 0.02
N GLU A 25 7.40 -12.84 1.03
CA GLU A 25 6.65 -12.20 2.12
C GLU A 25 5.86 -10.94 1.68
N ASN A 26 6.15 -10.39 0.49
CA ASN A 26 5.54 -9.16 -0.06
C ASN A 26 4.70 -9.38 -1.34
N ILE A 27 4.46 -10.63 -1.77
CA ILE A 27 3.55 -10.93 -2.90
C ILE A 27 2.09 -11.08 -2.45
N SER A 28 1.17 -11.17 -3.43
CA SER A 28 -0.21 -11.62 -3.22
C SER A 28 -0.44 -13.00 -3.86
N PRO A 29 -0.32 -14.10 -3.12
CA PRO A 29 -0.59 -15.45 -3.64
C PRO A 29 -2.04 -15.64 -4.08
N ASN A 30 -2.96 -14.83 -3.54
CA ASN A 30 -4.38 -14.82 -3.87
C ASN A 30 -4.69 -14.18 -5.24
N ALA A 31 -3.78 -13.36 -5.77
CA ALA A 31 -3.93 -12.72 -7.08
C ALA A 31 -3.51 -13.62 -8.26
N LEU A 32 -2.78 -14.71 -8.02
CA LEU A 32 -2.32 -15.64 -9.04
C LEU A 32 -3.49 -16.34 -9.75
N HIS A 33 -3.43 -16.50 -11.07
CA HIS A 33 -4.52 -17.09 -11.88
C HIS A 33 -4.96 -18.49 -11.41
N ASN A 34 -4.04 -19.27 -10.86
CA ASN A 34 -4.18 -20.64 -10.38
C ASN A 34 -4.28 -20.76 -8.83
N SER A 35 -4.52 -19.64 -8.14
CA SER A 35 -4.61 -19.63 -6.68
C SER A 35 -5.81 -20.44 -6.16
N TYR A 36 -5.67 -21.12 -5.02
CA TYR A 36 -6.77 -21.90 -4.41
C TYR A 36 -7.99 -21.04 -4.06
N VAL A 37 -7.82 -19.77 -3.69
CA VAL A 37 -8.96 -18.85 -3.44
C VAL A 37 -9.71 -18.47 -4.73
N ARG A 38 -9.20 -18.87 -5.89
CA ARG A 38 -9.82 -18.77 -7.22
C ARG A 38 -10.24 -20.14 -7.76
N TYR A 39 -10.43 -21.13 -6.89
CA TYR A 39 -11.07 -22.40 -7.28
C TYR A 39 -12.44 -22.13 -7.92
N ASP A 40 -12.70 -22.74 -9.08
CA ASP A 40 -13.86 -22.43 -9.95
C ASP A 40 -13.98 -20.94 -10.33
N ALA A 41 -12.84 -20.30 -10.62
CA ALA A 41 -12.81 -18.97 -11.24
C ALA A 41 -13.70 -18.92 -12.49
N PRO A 42 -14.39 -17.79 -12.77
CA PRO A 42 -15.19 -17.65 -13.96
C PRO A 42 -14.30 -17.81 -15.20
N LYS A 43 -14.80 -18.53 -16.21
CA LYS A 43 -14.14 -18.78 -17.50
C LYS A 43 -15.20 -18.69 -18.61
N CYS A 44 -14.77 -18.40 -19.84
CA CYS A 44 -15.60 -18.67 -21.01
C CYS A 44 -15.79 -20.18 -21.19
N ASP A 45 -17.00 -20.61 -21.56
CA ASP A 45 -17.22 -21.98 -22.05
C ASP A 45 -16.55 -22.12 -23.43
N GLU A 46 -16.09 -23.32 -23.78
CA GLU A 46 -15.20 -23.59 -24.92
C GLU A 46 -15.73 -23.05 -26.27
N ASP A 47 -17.05 -22.99 -26.43
CA ASP A 47 -17.78 -22.56 -27.63
C ASP A 47 -18.29 -21.12 -27.58
N THR A 48 -17.88 -20.34 -26.56
CA THR A 48 -18.29 -18.95 -26.34
C THR A 48 -17.11 -17.99 -26.51
N ARG A 49 -17.34 -16.84 -27.14
CA ARG A 49 -16.31 -15.82 -27.44
C ARG A 49 -15.07 -16.37 -28.15
N VAL A 50 -15.24 -17.42 -28.95
CA VAL A 50 -14.12 -18.10 -29.63
C VAL A 50 -13.35 -17.14 -30.52
N GLU A 51 -14.05 -16.32 -31.32
CA GLU A 51 -13.44 -15.33 -32.21
C GLU A 51 -12.61 -14.29 -31.42
N VAL A 52 -13.20 -13.67 -30.40
CA VAL A 52 -12.52 -12.67 -29.54
C VAL A 52 -11.35 -13.29 -28.78
N THR A 53 -11.50 -14.52 -28.29
CA THR A 53 -10.41 -15.24 -27.60
C THR A 53 -9.27 -15.56 -28.55
N SER A 54 -9.56 -15.98 -29.78
CA SER A 54 -8.55 -16.25 -30.81
C SER A 54 -7.83 -14.96 -31.21
N GLU A 55 -8.55 -13.87 -31.50
CA GLU A 55 -7.94 -12.58 -31.84
C GLU A 55 -7.00 -12.08 -30.73
N LEU A 56 -7.41 -12.17 -29.47
CA LEU A 56 -6.59 -11.79 -28.33
C LEU A 56 -5.36 -12.72 -28.16
N MET A 57 -5.52 -14.03 -28.38
CA MET A 57 -4.39 -14.98 -28.33
C MET A 57 -3.41 -14.77 -29.48
N ASP A 58 -3.88 -14.48 -30.69
CA ASP A 58 -3.03 -14.18 -31.85
C ASP A 58 -2.21 -12.91 -31.61
N ARG A 59 -2.84 -11.85 -31.07
CA ARG A 59 -2.15 -10.60 -30.69
C ARG A 59 -1.17 -10.78 -29.53
N ILE A 60 -1.46 -11.64 -28.57
CA ILE A 60 -0.52 -11.98 -27.50
C ILE A 60 0.63 -12.86 -28.04
N GLY A 61 0.38 -13.67 -29.08
CA GLY A 61 1.39 -14.48 -29.75
C GLY A 61 2.35 -13.69 -30.66
N ASP A 62 1.88 -12.62 -31.28
CA ASP A 62 2.64 -11.73 -32.16
C ASP A 62 3.67 -10.88 -31.38
N ARG A 63 4.85 -11.45 -31.14
CA ARG A 63 5.93 -10.79 -30.38
C ARG A 63 6.50 -9.53 -31.05
N ASP A 64 6.39 -9.45 -32.37
CA ASP A 64 6.86 -8.31 -33.15
C ASP A 64 5.81 -7.18 -33.22
N SER A 65 4.65 -7.35 -32.59
CA SER A 65 3.58 -6.35 -32.59
C SER A 65 4.05 -5.04 -31.95
N PRO A 66 3.82 -3.88 -32.60
CA PRO A 66 4.07 -2.58 -31.99
C PRO A 66 3.06 -2.25 -30.89
N GLN A 67 1.92 -2.95 -30.82
CA GLN A 67 0.87 -2.76 -29.82
C GLN A 67 0.99 -3.76 -28.67
N ARG A 68 2.11 -3.69 -27.94
CA ARG A 68 2.42 -4.59 -26.80
C ARG A 68 1.53 -4.40 -25.57
N LEU A 69 0.62 -3.42 -25.60
CA LEU A 69 -0.39 -3.21 -24.56
C LEU A 69 -1.77 -3.51 -25.15
N LEU A 70 -2.49 -4.44 -24.55
CA LEU A 70 -3.89 -4.71 -24.83
C LEU A 70 -4.73 -4.20 -23.64
N CYS A 71 -5.84 -3.52 -23.93
CA CYS A 71 -6.77 -3.03 -22.93
C CYS A 71 -8.18 -3.48 -23.28
N MET A 72 -8.83 -4.26 -22.40
CA MET A 72 -10.23 -4.66 -22.52
C MET A 72 -11.10 -3.89 -21.53
N THR A 73 -12.08 -3.14 -22.03
CA THR A 73 -13.06 -2.43 -21.19
C THR A 73 -14.49 -2.89 -21.43
N GLY A 74 -15.34 -2.81 -20.42
CA GLY A 74 -16.78 -3.06 -20.55
C GLY A 74 -17.51 -3.00 -19.20
N ALA A 75 -18.84 -3.09 -19.22
CA ALA A 75 -19.69 -3.00 -18.04
C ALA A 75 -19.46 -4.11 -16.99
N ALA A 76 -20.03 -3.96 -15.80
CA ALA A 76 -20.09 -5.04 -14.82
C ALA A 76 -20.89 -6.23 -15.41
N GLY A 77 -20.46 -7.47 -15.14
CA GLY A 77 -21.13 -8.67 -15.68
C GLY A 77 -20.87 -8.96 -17.17
N SER A 78 -20.12 -8.12 -17.90
CA SER A 78 -19.83 -8.31 -19.33
C SER A 78 -18.83 -9.43 -19.66
N GLY A 79 -18.43 -10.25 -18.68
CA GLY A 79 -17.54 -11.41 -18.89
C GLY A 79 -16.04 -11.11 -18.99
N LYS A 80 -15.57 -9.90 -18.68
CA LYS A 80 -14.13 -9.53 -18.71
C LYS A 80 -13.23 -10.55 -17.99
N SER A 81 -13.43 -10.74 -16.69
CA SER A 81 -12.64 -11.66 -15.87
C SER A 81 -12.72 -13.11 -16.33
N ALA A 82 -13.85 -13.51 -16.95
CA ALA A 82 -14.01 -14.84 -17.52
C ALA A 82 -13.12 -15.04 -18.74
N LEU A 83 -13.09 -14.05 -19.65
CA LEU A 83 -12.21 -14.05 -20.81
C LEU A 83 -10.73 -13.97 -20.37
N GLN A 84 -10.41 -13.10 -19.40
CA GLN A 84 -9.06 -12.93 -18.86
C GLN A 84 -8.52 -14.21 -18.20
N GLN A 85 -9.35 -14.94 -17.44
CA GLN A 85 -9.00 -16.24 -16.88
C GLN A 85 -8.78 -17.30 -17.97
N THR A 86 -9.66 -17.35 -18.99
CA THR A 86 -9.50 -18.27 -20.13
C THR A 86 -8.21 -18.01 -20.89
N ILE A 87 -7.85 -16.75 -21.13
CA ILE A 87 -6.61 -16.36 -21.81
C ILE A 87 -5.39 -16.65 -20.93
N ALA A 88 -5.45 -16.40 -19.62
CA ALA A 88 -4.38 -16.79 -18.70
C ALA A 88 -4.07 -18.30 -18.76
N GLU A 89 -5.10 -19.13 -18.79
CA GLU A 89 -4.95 -20.59 -18.86
C GLU A 89 -4.46 -21.08 -20.23
N ARG A 90 -4.89 -20.45 -21.32
CA ARG A 90 -4.32 -20.71 -22.66
C ARG A 90 -2.85 -20.30 -22.75
N CYS A 91 -2.49 -19.12 -22.23
CA CYS A 91 -1.10 -18.66 -22.17
C CYS A 91 -0.23 -19.58 -21.29
N ALA A 92 -0.76 -20.09 -20.17
CA ALA A 92 -0.07 -21.05 -19.31
C ALA A 92 0.13 -22.41 -20.01
N GLY A 93 -0.92 -22.93 -20.67
CA GLY A 93 -0.86 -24.18 -21.43
C GLY A 93 0.12 -24.12 -22.62
N SER A 94 0.27 -22.94 -23.24
CA SER A 94 1.26 -22.69 -24.30
C SER A 94 2.66 -22.28 -23.78
N GLY A 95 2.88 -22.19 -22.46
CA GLY A 95 4.16 -21.82 -21.87
C GLY A 95 4.58 -20.35 -22.06
N ILE A 96 3.67 -19.47 -22.49
CA ILE A 96 3.94 -18.04 -22.77
C ILE A 96 3.52 -17.09 -21.63
N LEU A 97 2.84 -17.59 -20.59
CA LEU A 97 2.44 -16.78 -19.44
C LEU A 97 3.63 -16.45 -18.53
N GLY A 98 4.10 -15.20 -18.55
CA GLY A 98 5.13 -14.71 -17.63
C GLY A 98 4.59 -14.37 -16.25
N ALA A 99 3.43 -13.70 -16.20
CA ALA A 99 2.75 -13.38 -14.94
C ALA A 99 1.25 -13.16 -15.14
N ALA A 100 0.48 -13.44 -14.10
CA ALA A 100 -0.91 -12.98 -13.99
C ALA A 100 -1.20 -12.40 -12.61
N TYR A 101 -1.99 -11.32 -12.57
CA TYR A 101 -2.46 -10.68 -11.35
C TYR A 101 -3.95 -10.35 -11.49
N PHE A 102 -4.78 -10.92 -10.64
CA PHE A 102 -6.21 -10.67 -10.62
C PHE A 102 -6.58 -9.94 -9.33
N PHE A 103 -7.05 -8.69 -9.47
CA PHE A 103 -7.59 -7.92 -8.35
C PHE A 103 -8.91 -8.53 -7.84
N SER A 104 -9.27 -8.19 -6.61
CA SER A 104 -10.59 -8.49 -6.04
C SER A 104 -10.91 -7.50 -4.93
N SER A 105 -11.91 -6.66 -5.15
CA SER A 105 -12.34 -5.57 -4.26
C SER A 105 -12.67 -6.06 -2.84
N GLY A 106 -13.24 -7.26 -2.73
CA GLY A 106 -13.57 -7.92 -1.46
C GLY A 106 -12.40 -8.64 -0.76
N ASP A 107 -11.20 -8.65 -1.34
CA ASP A 107 -10.03 -9.32 -0.76
C ASP A 107 -8.93 -8.28 -0.44
N PRO A 108 -8.62 -8.01 0.84
CA PRO A 108 -7.63 -7.01 1.22
C PRO A 108 -6.21 -7.35 0.73
N THR A 109 -5.91 -8.61 0.42
CA THR A 109 -4.58 -9.02 -0.08
C THR A 109 -4.35 -8.68 -1.55
N ARG A 110 -5.40 -8.30 -2.30
CA ARG A 110 -5.37 -8.04 -3.75
C ARG A 110 -6.34 -6.95 -4.20
N ASN A 111 -6.58 -5.95 -3.36
CA ASN A 111 -7.29 -4.71 -3.73
C ASN A 111 -6.40 -3.45 -3.65
N THR A 112 -5.09 -3.63 -3.67
CA THR A 112 -4.07 -2.58 -3.69
C THR A 112 -2.99 -2.89 -4.74
N THR A 113 -2.26 -1.86 -5.19
CA THR A 113 -1.21 -1.98 -6.21
C THR A 113 0.16 -2.33 -5.64
N SER A 114 0.34 -2.23 -4.32
CA SER A 114 1.59 -2.46 -3.58
C SER A 114 2.22 -3.82 -3.87
N THR A 115 1.40 -4.87 -3.94
CA THR A 115 1.83 -6.26 -4.15
C THR A 115 1.90 -6.65 -5.63
N VAL A 116 1.47 -5.80 -6.57
CA VAL A 116 1.44 -6.12 -8.01
C VAL A 116 2.85 -6.38 -8.54
N VAL A 117 3.78 -5.44 -8.32
CA VAL A 117 5.15 -5.57 -8.84
C VAL A 117 5.90 -6.74 -8.18
N PRO A 118 5.87 -6.93 -6.85
CA PRO A 118 6.45 -8.11 -6.22
C PRO A 118 5.88 -9.43 -6.78
N THR A 119 4.56 -9.50 -7.00
CA THR A 119 3.89 -10.70 -7.52
C THR A 119 4.25 -10.99 -8.98
N ILE A 120 4.48 -9.97 -9.80
CA ILE A 120 4.97 -10.13 -11.18
C ILE A 120 6.45 -10.57 -11.16
N ALA A 121 7.30 -9.90 -10.38
CA ALA A 121 8.72 -10.23 -10.26
C ALA A 121 8.94 -11.66 -9.75
N PHE A 122 8.15 -12.10 -8.76
CA PHE A 122 8.16 -13.47 -8.27
C PHE A 122 7.76 -14.49 -9.33
N GLN A 123 6.70 -14.22 -10.11
CA GLN A 123 6.27 -15.12 -11.20
C GLN A 123 7.34 -15.20 -12.30
N LEU A 124 7.88 -14.07 -12.75
CA LEU A 124 8.96 -14.06 -13.75
C LEU A 124 10.21 -14.78 -13.27
N GLY A 125 10.69 -14.48 -12.05
CA GLY A 125 11.84 -15.18 -11.45
C GLY A 125 11.61 -16.68 -11.24
N SER A 126 10.37 -17.11 -10.98
CA SER A 126 10.05 -18.54 -10.85
C SER A 126 10.20 -19.33 -12.16
N HIS A 127 10.20 -18.67 -13.31
CA HIS A 127 10.47 -19.29 -14.62
C HIS A 127 11.96 -19.37 -14.98
N ASN A 128 12.84 -18.61 -14.32
CA ASN A 128 14.27 -18.58 -14.65
C ASN A 128 15.16 -18.44 -13.37
N PRO A 129 16.02 -19.43 -13.06
CA PRO A 129 16.85 -19.43 -11.85
C PRO A 129 17.79 -18.22 -11.70
N ASP A 130 18.39 -17.75 -12.80
CA ASP A 130 19.34 -16.62 -12.79
C ASP A 130 18.62 -15.30 -12.50
N LEU A 131 17.41 -15.12 -13.07
CA LEU A 131 16.51 -14.01 -12.79
C LEU A 131 16.05 -14.05 -11.33
N LYS A 132 15.67 -15.22 -10.80
CA LYS A 132 15.37 -15.42 -9.38
C LYS A 132 16.55 -15.01 -8.48
N GLN A 133 17.76 -15.47 -8.79
CA GLN A 133 18.96 -15.11 -8.02
C GLN A 133 19.22 -13.60 -8.07
N ARG A 134 19.09 -12.98 -9.24
CA ARG A 134 19.31 -11.54 -9.42
C ARG A 134 18.29 -10.69 -8.67
N ILE A 135 17.00 -11.04 -8.75
CA ILE A 135 15.93 -10.37 -8.00
C ILE A 135 16.16 -10.52 -6.50
N GLY A 136 16.48 -11.74 -6.02
CA GLY A 136 16.83 -11.98 -4.63
C GLY A 136 18.01 -11.13 -4.16
N GLY A 137 19.05 -10.98 -4.98
CA GLY A 137 20.19 -10.10 -4.70
C GLY A 137 19.81 -8.62 -4.59
N VAL A 138 18.90 -8.12 -5.43
CA VAL A 138 18.40 -6.74 -5.34
C VAL A 138 17.63 -6.52 -4.04
N VAL A 139 16.72 -7.43 -3.67
CA VAL A 139 15.94 -7.31 -2.42
C VAL A 139 16.81 -7.46 -1.17
N ALA A 140 17.83 -8.34 -1.20
CA ALA A 140 18.82 -8.45 -0.13
C ALA A 140 19.69 -7.19 0.00
N GLN A 141 19.89 -6.47 -1.11
CA GLN A 141 20.61 -5.20 -1.09
C GLN A 141 19.75 -4.06 -0.53
N ASP A 142 18.50 -3.94 -1.00
CA ASP A 142 17.51 -2.91 -0.64
C ASP A 142 16.20 -3.53 -0.08
N PRO A 143 16.15 -3.94 1.20
CA PRO A 143 14.96 -4.56 1.78
C PRO A 143 13.70 -3.68 1.80
N VAL A 144 13.85 -2.36 1.63
CA VAL A 144 12.72 -1.40 1.62
C VAL A 144 12.19 -1.10 0.21
N ILE A 145 12.64 -1.85 -0.81
CA ILE A 145 12.16 -1.72 -2.20
C ILE A 145 10.64 -1.72 -2.30
N PHE A 146 9.94 -2.54 -1.51
CA PHE A 146 8.48 -2.64 -1.45
C PHE A 146 7.76 -1.38 -0.93
N LYS A 147 8.51 -0.45 -0.32
CA LYS A 147 8.03 0.88 0.12
C LYS A 147 8.39 1.99 -0.88
N ARG A 148 9.05 1.68 -2.01
CA ARG A 148 9.33 2.61 -3.13
C ARG A 148 8.19 2.62 -4.15
N SER A 149 8.15 3.64 -5.00
CA SER A 149 7.12 3.84 -6.05
C SER A 149 7.03 2.65 -7.00
N LEU A 150 5.86 2.43 -7.63
CA LEU A 150 5.69 1.28 -8.51
C LEU A 150 6.68 1.28 -9.68
N ARG A 151 7.01 2.46 -10.23
CA ARG A 151 8.08 2.62 -11.24
C ARG A 151 9.43 2.14 -10.72
N THR A 152 9.85 2.55 -9.53
CA THR A 152 11.14 2.13 -8.95
C THR A 152 11.16 0.62 -8.67
N GLN A 153 10.07 0.06 -8.15
CA GLN A 153 9.96 -1.39 -7.94
C GLN A 153 10.07 -2.14 -9.28
N MET A 154 9.37 -1.67 -10.31
CA MET A 154 9.31 -2.34 -11.61
C MET A 154 10.66 -2.26 -12.33
N ASP A 155 11.34 -1.12 -12.23
CA ASP A 155 12.69 -0.95 -12.75
C ASP A 155 13.71 -1.84 -12.01
N SER A 156 13.72 -1.81 -10.67
CA SER A 156 14.71 -2.55 -9.86
C SER A 156 14.47 -4.06 -9.81
N LEU A 157 13.22 -4.53 -9.84
CA LEU A 157 12.86 -5.95 -9.67
C LEU A 157 12.55 -6.67 -11.00
N ILE A 158 12.39 -5.94 -12.12
CA ILE A 158 12.09 -6.54 -13.43
C ILE A 158 13.05 -6.03 -14.50
N VAL A 159 13.06 -4.71 -14.78
CA VAL A 159 13.83 -4.15 -15.91
C VAL A 159 15.33 -4.33 -15.74
N GLY A 160 15.90 -3.88 -14.62
CA GLY A 160 17.33 -3.96 -14.32
C GLY A 160 17.87 -5.39 -14.27
N PRO A 161 17.21 -6.34 -13.59
CA PRO A 161 17.56 -7.75 -13.63
C PRO A 161 17.59 -8.35 -15.04
N LEU A 162 16.61 -8.02 -15.89
CA LEU A 162 16.54 -8.51 -17.27
C LEU A 162 17.62 -7.90 -18.16
N LYS A 163 17.78 -6.58 -18.15
CA LYS A 163 18.84 -5.89 -18.92
C LYS A 163 20.23 -6.40 -18.55
N HIS A 164 20.49 -6.61 -17.27
CA HIS A 164 21.75 -7.20 -16.83
C HIS A 164 21.95 -8.62 -17.37
N LEU A 165 20.95 -9.51 -17.31
CA LEU A 165 21.12 -10.87 -17.84
C LEU A 165 21.27 -10.90 -19.38
N GLN A 166 20.68 -9.92 -20.07
CA GLN A 166 20.86 -9.70 -21.51
C GLN A 166 22.29 -9.22 -21.84
N GLU A 167 22.84 -8.24 -21.11
CA GLU A 167 24.19 -7.70 -21.31
C GLU A 167 25.29 -8.76 -21.17
N TYR A 168 25.15 -9.67 -20.21
CA TYR A 168 26.10 -10.78 -19.98
C TYR A 168 25.76 -12.04 -20.81
N ALA A 169 24.84 -11.94 -21.77
CA ALA A 169 24.39 -13.02 -22.66
C ALA A 169 23.93 -14.31 -21.94
N SER A 170 23.56 -14.23 -20.66
CA SER A 170 23.12 -15.37 -19.85
C SER A 170 21.64 -15.67 -20.03
N LEU A 171 20.88 -14.79 -20.68
CA LEU A 171 19.45 -14.97 -20.91
C LEU A 171 19.05 -14.46 -22.30
N ASP A 172 18.41 -15.33 -23.09
CA ASP A 172 17.74 -14.94 -24.31
C ASP A 172 16.30 -14.50 -23.99
N LEU A 173 16.01 -13.21 -24.17
CA LEU A 173 14.67 -12.63 -23.97
C LEU A 173 13.62 -13.28 -24.89
N ALA A 174 14.02 -13.86 -26.03
CA ALA A 174 13.13 -14.62 -26.91
C ALA A 174 12.75 -16.01 -26.34
N THR A 175 13.35 -16.47 -25.24
CA THR A 175 12.92 -17.70 -24.54
C THR A 175 12.00 -17.43 -23.34
N LEU A 176 11.91 -16.18 -22.88
CA LEU A 176 11.07 -15.86 -21.73
C LEU A 176 9.57 -15.95 -22.05
N PRO A 177 8.74 -16.47 -21.12
CA PRO A 177 7.29 -16.28 -21.16
C PRO A 177 6.97 -14.79 -21.05
N HIS A 178 6.25 -14.26 -22.03
CA HIS A 178 6.16 -12.82 -22.29
C HIS A 178 4.79 -12.19 -22.02
N ALA A 179 3.74 -12.99 -21.80
CA ALA A 179 2.41 -12.47 -21.51
C ALA A 179 2.28 -12.08 -20.02
N ILE A 180 1.88 -10.83 -19.75
CA ILE A 180 1.58 -10.30 -18.41
C ILE A 180 0.11 -9.87 -18.36
N LEU A 181 -0.70 -10.57 -17.57
CA LEU A 181 -2.15 -10.34 -17.50
C LEU A 181 -2.55 -9.66 -16.20
N ILE A 182 -3.37 -8.60 -16.28
CA ILE A 182 -3.89 -7.85 -15.14
C ILE A 182 -5.42 -7.76 -15.25
N ASP A 183 -6.16 -8.42 -14.35
CA ASP A 183 -7.62 -8.40 -14.31
C ASP A 183 -8.19 -7.52 -13.21
N GLY A 184 -9.27 -6.81 -13.51
CA GLY A 184 -10.07 -6.08 -12.52
C GLY A 184 -9.36 -4.86 -11.94
N LEU A 185 -8.61 -4.10 -12.73
CA LEU A 185 -7.92 -2.90 -12.22
C LEU A 185 -8.89 -1.87 -11.58
N ASP A 186 -10.16 -1.86 -12.00
CA ASP A 186 -11.28 -1.14 -11.35
C ASP A 186 -11.59 -1.60 -9.92
N GLU A 187 -11.18 -2.80 -9.53
CA GLU A 187 -11.34 -3.34 -8.18
C GLU A 187 -10.21 -2.92 -7.22
N CYS A 188 -9.22 -2.17 -7.70
CA CYS A 188 -8.17 -1.57 -6.88
C CYS A 188 -8.65 -0.30 -6.14
N LYS A 189 -8.24 -0.15 -4.88
CA LYS A 189 -8.47 1.06 -4.07
C LYS A 189 -7.75 2.28 -4.65
N GLY A 190 -8.52 3.19 -5.24
CA GLY A 190 -8.10 4.55 -5.60
C GLY A 190 -7.60 4.70 -7.04
N GLU A 191 -8.31 5.50 -7.84
CA GLU A 191 -7.99 5.75 -9.25
C GLU A 191 -6.59 6.34 -9.47
N GLU A 192 -6.05 7.12 -8.53
CA GLU A 192 -4.66 7.64 -8.59
C GLU A 192 -3.62 6.51 -8.58
N ARG A 193 -3.90 5.40 -7.89
CA ARG A 193 -3.03 4.20 -7.87
C ARG A 193 -3.21 3.34 -9.12
N GLN A 194 -4.41 3.35 -9.71
CA GLN A 194 -4.62 2.78 -11.05
C GLN A 194 -3.74 3.55 -12.07
N GLU A 195 -3.76 4.89 -12.03
CA GLU A 195 -2.93 5.75 -12.89
C GLU A 195 -1.41 5.57 -12.65
N GLU A 196 -0.97 5.41 -11.39
CA GLU A 196 0.43 5.06 -11.05
C GLU A 196 0.86 3.76 -11.75
N LEU A 197 0.03 2.71 -11.65
CA LEU A 197 0.32 1.40 -12.23
C LEU A 197 0.33 1.45 -13.76
N LEU A 198 -0.66 2.11 -14.39
CA LEU A 198 -0.71 2.28 -15.84
C LEU A 198 0.54 3.00 -16.37
N THR A 199 0.97 4.06 -15.69
CA THR A 199 2.17 4.83 -16.02
C THR A 199 3.42 3.97 -15.89
N ALA A 200 3.59 3.26 -14.76
CA ALA A 200 4.72 2.37 -14.53
C ALA A 200 4.80 1.24 -15.55
N LEU A 201 3.68 0.58 -15.87
CA LEU A 201 3.63 -0.49 -16.90
C LEU A 201 4.06 0.04 -18.27
N ARG A 202 3.55 1.22 -18.68
CA ARG A 202 3.93 1.88 -19.92
C ARG A 202 5.44 2.15 -19.95
N GLU A 203 5.94 2.89 -18.96
CA GLU A 203 7.31 3.39 -18.93
C GLU A 203 8.34 2.25 -18.77
N CYS A 204 8.10 1.31 -17.86
CA CYS A 204 9.05 0.25 -17.53
C CYS A 204 8.97 -0.97 -18.46
N LEU A 205 7.78 -1.36 -18.96
CA LEU A 205 7.60 -2.64 -19.66
C LEU A 205 7.17 -2.51 -21.14
N VAL A 206 6.51 -1.42 -21.54
CA VAL A 206 6.07 -1.20 -22.94
C VAL A 206 7.06 -0.35 -23.73
N THR A 207 7.61 0.72 -23.14
CA THR A 207 8.54 1.64 -23.81
C THR A 207 10.02 1.32 -23.59
N ASN A 208 10.33 0.30 -22.79
CA ASN A 208 11.65 -0.34 -22.82
C ASN A 208 11.62 -1.48 -23.84
N ASP A 209 12.78 -1.83 -24.42
CA ASP A 209 12.95 -2.92 -25.38
C ASP A 209 12.87 -4.33 -24.73
N LEU A 210 11.81 -4.57 -23.97
CA LEU A 210 11.49 -5.83 -23.31
C LEU A 210 10.41 -6.59 -24.10
N PRO A 211 10.37 -7.94 -24.05
CA PRO A 211 9.48 -8.75 -24.88
C PRO A 211 8.01 -8.73 -24.44
N PHE A 212 7.68 -8.05 -23.33
CA PHE A 212 6.42 -8.25 -22.63
C PHE A 212 5.20 -7.73 -23.39
N HIS A 213 4.17 -8.57 -23.44
CA HIS A 213 2.83 -8.23 -23.91
C HIS A 213 1.89 -8.14 -22.70
N ILE A 214 1.42 -6.93 -22.41
CA ILE A 214 0.63 -6.63 -21.22
C ILE A 214 -0.84 -6.59 -21.62
N PHE A 215 -1.70 -7.35 -20.93
CA PHE A 215 -3.12 -7.35 -21.17
C PHE A 215 -3.90 -6.95 -19.91
N ILE A 216 -4.54 -5.78 -19.95
CA ILE A 216 -5.31 -5.20 -18.84
C ILE A 216 -6.80 -5.33 -19.12
N ALA A 217 -7.54 -5.96 -18.21
CA ALA A 217 -8.99 -6.00 -18.21
C ALA A 217 -9.54 -5.12 -17.06
N SER A 218 -10.43 -4.18 -17.38
CA SER A 218 -10.98 -3.24 -16.38
C SER A 218 -12.36 -2.69 -16.78
N ARG A 219 -13.08 -2.05 -15.86
CA ARG A 219 -14.18 -1.13 -16.22
C ARG A 219 -13.59 0.17 -16.82
N PRO A 220 -14.37 0.91 -17.63
CA PRO A 220 -13.97 2.24 -18.11
C PRO A 220 -14.11 3.32 -17.00
N GLU A 221 -13.50 3.08 -15.85
CA GLU A 221 -13.33 4.08 -14.77
C GLU A 221 -12.42 5.23 -15.22
N TRP A 222 -12.37 6.32 -14.46
CA TRP A 222 -11.76 7.56 -14.94
C TRP A 222 -10.31 7.38 -15.39
N ALA A 223 -9.47 6.69 -14.59
CA ALA A 223 -8.05 6.50 -14.91
C ALA A 223 -7.83 5.65 -16.18
N ILE A 224 -8.61 4.58 -16.36
CA ILE A 224 -8.58 3.74 -17.57
C ILE A 224 -9.05 4.55 -18.79
N ARG A 225 -10.12 5.32 -18.62
CA ARG A 225 -10.77 6.05 -19.71
C ARG A 225 -9.92 7.22 -20.19
N THR A 226 -9.40 8.07 -19.30
CA THR A 226 -8.51 9.19 -19.67
C THR A 226 -7.19 8.73 -20.28
N ALA A 227 -6.69 7.55 -19.90
CA ALA A 227 -5.50 6.96 -20.50
C ALA A 227 -5.71 6.47 -21.94
N LEU A 228 -6.94 6.06 -22.31
CA LEU A 228 -7.32 5.48 -23.60
C LEU A 228 -8.15 6.40 -24.53
N GLU A 229 -8.66 7.52 -24.01
CA GLU A 229 -9.34 8.58 -24.76
C GLU A 229 -8.37 9.32 -25.73
N PRO A 230 -8.88 10.09 -26.71
CA PRO A 230 -8.04 10.95 -27.55
C PRO A 230 -7.20 11.93 -26.71
N GLY A 231 -5.87 11.87 -26.86
CA GLY A 231 -4.92 12.61 -26.01
C GLY A 231 -4.44 11.86 -24.77
N GLY A 232 -4.99 10.68 -24.47
CA GLY A 232 -4.55 9.80 -23.39
C GLY A 232 -3.18 9.17 -23.62
N HIS A 233 -2.41 8.99 -22.55
CA HIS A 233 -1.00 8.57 -22.61
C HIS A 233 -0.78 7.10 -23.07
N LEU A 234 -1.81 6.25 -23.02
CA LEU A 234 -1.78 4.88 -23.55
C LEU A 234 -2.33 4.78 -24.98
N ARG A 235 -3.07 5.78 -25.48
CA ARG A 235 -3.81 5.72 -26.76
C ARG A 235 -2.97 5.26 -27.94
N ALA A 236 -1.71 5.67 -28.02
CA ALA A 236 -0.82 5.36 -29.13
C ALA A 236 -0.18 3.95 -29.06
N VAL A 237 -0.14 3.34 -27.87
CA VAL A 237 0.51 2.04 -27.63
C VAL A 237 -0.47 0.92 -27.29
N ALA A 238 -1.71 1.26 -26.96
CA ALA A 238 -2.75 0.32 -26.54
C ALA A 238 -3.67 -0.11 -27.70
N TYR A 239 -3.84 -1.42 -27.86
CA TYR A 239 -4.97 -2.00 -28.58
C TYR A 239 -6.19 -2.04 -27.65
N HIS A 240 -7.23 -1.25 -27.96
CA HIS A 240 -8.42 -1.10 -27.11
C HIS A 240 -9.60 -1.95 -27.60
N VAL A 241 -9.91 -3.02 -26.88
CA VAL A 241 -11.12 -3.83 -27.07
C VAL A 241 -12.23 -3.30 -26.16
N GLN A 242 -13.36 -2.93 -26.76
CA GLN A 242 -14.56 -2.54 -26.02
C GLN A 242 -15.59 -3.66 -26.09
N LEU A 243 -15.87 -4.30 -24.96
CA LEU A 243 -17.03 -5.15 -24.77
C LEU A 243 -18.27 -4.26 -24.58
N ASN A 244 -18.71 -3.64 -25.67
CA ASN A 244 -19.90 -2.79 -25.75
C ASN A 244 -21.18 -3.60 -25.89
N ASP A 245 -22.32 -2.93 -25.67
CA ASP A 245 -23.66 -3.47 -25.89
C ASP A 245 -23.94 -3.81 -27.38
N ASP A 246 -23.10 -3.33 -28.31
CA ASP A 246 -23.14 -3.65 -29.74
C ASP A 246 -22.66 -5.07 -30.08
N TYR A 247 -21.95 -5.75 -29.16
CA TYR A 247 -21.58 -7.16 -29.33
C TYR A 247 -22.77 -8.05 -28.93
N ASP A 248 -23.46 -8.63 -29.91
CA ASP A 248 -24.59 -9.53 -29.66
C ASP A 248 -24.13 -10.85 -29.01
N ALA A 249 -23.99 -10.83 -27.70
CA ALA A 249 -23.70 -12.00 -26.88
C ALA A 249 -24.86 -13.03 -26.86
N SER A 250 -25.98 -12.80 -27.55
CA SER A 250 -27.13 -13.73 -27.54
C SER A 250 -26.77 -15.12 -28.05
N GLU A 251 -25.97 -15.22 -29.12
CA GLU A 251 -25.51 -16.52 -29.64
C GLU A 251 -24.66 -17.30 -28.63
N ASP A 252 -23.73 -16.62 -27.95
CA ASP A 252 -22.92 -17.25 -26.90
C ASP A 252 -23.76 -17.63 -25.68
N MET A 253 -24.75 -16.82 -25.31
CA MET A 253 -25.67 -17.12 -24.22
C MET A 253 -26.61 -18.29 -24.56
N ARG A 254 -27.05 -18.45 -25.81
CA ARG A 254 -27.77 -19.63 -26.31
C ARG A 254 -26.93 -20.89 -26.15
N ARG A 255 -25.70 -20.88 -26.67
CA ARG A 255 -24.77 -22.03 -26.58
C ARG A 255 -24.48 -22.40 -25.12
N TYR A 256 -24.20 -21.40 -24.28
CA TYR A 256 -24.01 -21.58 -22.84
C TYR A 256 -25.21 -22.28 -22.20
N LEU A 257 -26.42 -21.70 -22.30
CA LEU A 257 -27.61 -22.27 -21.68
C LEU A 257 -27.92 -23.67 -22.22
N ARG A 258 -27.81 -23.89 -23.54
CA ARG A 258 -28.07 -25.21 -24.15
C ARG A 258 -27.10 -26.26 -23.60
N ARG A 259 -25.78 -26.04 -23.70
CA ARG A 259 -24.74 -26.96 -23.21
C ARG A 259 -24.88 -27.24 -21.72
N ARG A 260 -25.16 -26.20 -20.91
CA ARG A 260 -25.34 -26.33 -19.45
C ARG A 260 -26.64 -27.05 -19.08
N PHE A 261 -27.71 -26.89 -19.85
CA PHE A 261 -28.97 -27.63 -19.64
C PHE A 261 -28.89 -29.08 -20.12
N GLU A 262 -28.14 -29.36 -21.20
CA GLU A 262 -27.79 -30.72 -21.65
C GLU A 262 -26.95 -31.46 -20.60
N GLN A 263 -25.96 -30.80 -19.98
CA GLN A 263 -25.22 -31.36 -18.84
C GLN A 263 -26.15 -31.67 -17.64
N LEU A 264 -27.15 -30.83 -17.36
CA LEU A 264 -28.17 -31.13 -16.35
C LEU A 264 -29.14 -32.25 -16.76
N SER A 265 -29.34 -32.51 -18.07
CA SER A 265 -30.16 -33.63 -18.54
C SER A 265 -29.62 -34.99 -18.09
N LEU A 266 -28.29 -35.10 -17.91
CA LEU A 266 -27.65 -36.30 -17.33
C LEU A 266 -28.06 -36.53 -15.86
N ARG A 267 -28.37 -35.46 -15.11
CA ARG A 267 -28.86 -35.52 -13.72
C ARG A 267 -30.38 -35.77 -13.64
N THR A 268 -31.15 -35.27 -14.60
CA THR A 268 -32.62 -35.42 -14.59
C THR A 268 -33.10 -36.73 -15.23
N GLY A 269 -32.25 -37.39 -16.03
CA GLY A 269 -32.62 -38.57 -16.81
C GLY A 269 -33.63 -38.30 -17.93
N ASN A 270 -33.95 -37.02 -18.20
CA ASN A 270 -34.94 -36.60 -19.17
C ASN A 270 -34.36 -35.46 -20.03
N PRO A 271 -34.06 -35.68 -21.32
CA PRO A 271 -33.51 -34.65 -22.19
C PRO A 271 -34.53 -33.58 -22.63
N LEU A 272 -35.84 -33.83 -22.47
CA LEU A 272 -36.93 -32.94 -22.90
C LEU A 272 -37.41 -31.99 -21.77
N TRP A 273 -36.52 -31.67 -20.84
CA TRP A 273 -36.87 -30.93 -19.63
C TRP A 273 -36.89 -29.39 -19.80
N PHE A 274 -36.35 -28.91 -20.92
CA PHE A 274 -36.36 -27.52 -21.41
C PHE A 274 -36.70 -27.50 -22.90
N THR A 275 -37.13 -26.36 -23.42
CA THR A 275 -37.32 -26.12 -24.86
C THR A 275 -36.42 -24.97 -25.35
N GLU A 276 -36.24 -24.86 -26.67
CA GLU A 276 -35.50 -23.73 -27.26
C GLU A 276 -36.19 -22.39 -26.94
N ASP A 277 -37.52 -22.33 -26.88
CA ASP A 277 -38.27 -21.16 -26.42
C ASP A 277 -37.91 -20.74 -24.98
N ASN A 278 -37.56 -21.70 -24.10
CA ASN A 278 -37.07 -21.37 -22.76
C ASN A 278 -35.70 -20.71 -22.82
N ILE A 279 -34.80 -21.18 -23.69
CA ILE A 279 -33.48 -20.57 -23.91
C ILE A 279 -33.66 -19.16 -24.47
N GLU A 280 -34.44 -18.99 -25.55
CA GLU A 280 -34.74 -17.68 -26.14
C GLU A 280 -35.34 -16.68 -25.14
N THR A 281 -36.26 -17.14 -24.28
CA THR A 281 -36.86 -16.31 -23.23
C THR A 281 -35.80 -15.81 -22.23
N LEU A 282 -34.89 -16.68 -21.80
CA LEU A 282 -33.81 -16.33 -20.87
C LEU A 282 -32.74 -15.45 -21.52
N VAL A 283 -32.40 -15.70 -22.79
CA VAL A 283 -31.42 -14.91 -23.56
C VAL A 283 -31.93 -13.49 -23.81
N LYS A 284 -33.19 -13.33 -24.24
CA LYS A 284 -33.82 -12.01 -24.42
C LYS A 284 -33.87 -11.23 -23.11
N ALA A 285 -34.16 -11.90 -21.99
CA ALA A 285 -34.19 -11.28 -20.68
C ALA A 285 -32.81 -10.93 -20.11
N ALA A 286 -31.75 -11.61 -20.56
CA ALA A 286 -30.39 -11.27 -20.19
C ALA A 286 -29.93 -9.93 -20.77
N SER A 287 -30.50 -9.47 -21.90
CA SER A 287 -30.18 -8.18 -22.52
C SER A 287 -28.66 -7.94 -22.67
N GLY A 288 -27.93 -8.95 -23.16
CA GLY A 288 -26.47 -8.93 -23.30
C GLY A 288 -25.66 -9.28 -22.04
N GLN A 289 -26.31 -9.35 -20.86
CA GLN A 289 -25.62 -9.56 -19.58
C GLN A 289 -25.43 -11.04 -19.24
N PHE A 290 -24.23 -11.57 -19.53
CA PHE A 290 -23.88 -12.97 -19.28
C PHE A 290 -24.04 -13.42 -17.81
N ILE A 291 -23.92 -12.47 -16.86
CA ILE A 291 -24.17 -12.72 -15.44
C ILE A 291 -25.62 -13.17 -15.15
N TYR A 292 -26.60 -12.75 -15.97
CA TYR A 292 -27.99 -13.17 -15.85
C TYR A 292 -28.11 -14.68 -16.11
N VAL A 293 -27.66 -15.15 -17.29
CA VAL A 293 -27.77 -16.57 -17.67
C VAL A 293 -26.93 -17.48 -16.77
N ALA A 294 -25.76 -17.02 -16.30
CA ALA A 294 -24.94 -17.74 -15.33
C ALA A 294 -25.62 -17.84 -13.94
N THR A 295 -26.32 -16.79 -13.50
CA THR A 295 -27.09 -16.80 -12.25
C THR A 295 -28.31 -17.71 -12.35
N VAL A 296 -29.03 -17.65 -13.47
CA VAL A 296 -30.15 -18.56 -13.79
C VAL A 296 -29.68 -20.02 -13.78
N TYR A 297 -28.59 -20.34 -14.47
CA TYR A 297 -28.03 -21.68 -14.45
C TYR A 297 -27.66 -22.11 -13.03
N ARG A 298 -26.94 -21.28 -12.25
CA ARG A 298 -26.61 -21.57 -10.85
C ARG A 298 -27.85 -21.90 -10.03
N TYR A 299 -28.90 -21.08 -10.10
CA TYR A 299 -30.17 -21.28 -9.38
C TYR A 299 -30.91 -22.57 -9.80
N ILE A 300 -30.88 -22.93 -11.08
CA ILE A 300 -31.49 -24.16 -11.62
C ILE A 300 -30.66 -25.41 -11.29
N SER A 301 -29.33 -25.28 -11.27
CA SER A 301 -28.39 -26.37 -11.05
C SER A 301 -28.29 -26.84 -9.59
N GLU A 302 -28.90 -26.10 -8.64
CA GLU A 302 -28.94 -26.41 -7.21
C GLU A 302 -29.21 -27.91 -6.96
N ARG A 303 -28.33 -28.56 -6.19
CA ARG A 303 -28.34 -30.04 -6.06
C ARG A 303 -29.59 -30.56 -5.35
N ARG A 304 -30.19 -29.75 -4.46
CA ARG A 304 -31.36 -30.14 -3.65
C ARG A 304 -32.71 -29.86 -4.33
N ALA A 305 -32.72 -29.32 -5.55
CA ALA A 305 -33.95 -28.98 -6.27
C ALA A 305 -34.03 -29.69 -7.63
N LEU A 306 -35.26 -29.94 -8.10
CA LEU A 306 -35.47 -30.44 -9.47
C LEU A 306 -35.27 -29.29 -10.48
N PRO A 307 -34.36 -29.44 -11.47
CA PRO A 307 -34.10 -28.39 -12.47
C PRO A 307 -35.35 -27.95 -13.23
N THR A 308 -36.26 -28.89 -13.53
CA THR A 308 -37.58 -28.61 -14.13
C THR A 308 -38.45 -27.66 -13.30
N GLY A 309 -38.44 -27.81 -11.97
CA GLY A 309 -39.17 -26.93 -11.07
C GLY A 309 -38.56 -25.54 -10.99
N ARG A 310 -37.23 -25.48 -10.81
CA ARG A 310 -36.48 -24.21 -10.75
C ARG A 310 -36.54 -23.44 -12.07
N LEU A 311 -36.48 -24.10 -13.23
CA LEU A 311 -36.65 -23.46 -14.55
C LEU A 311 -38.05 -22.85 -14.72
N LYS A 312 -39.11 -23.58 -14.36
CA LYS A 312 -40.49 -23.03 -14.38
C LYS A 312 -40.61 -21.79 -13.48
N ILE A 313 -40.02 -21.83 -12.29
CA ILE A 313 -39.98 -20.68 -11.36
C ILE A 313 -39.26 -19.49 -12.00
N VAL A 314 -38.04 -19.67 -12.53
CA VAL A 314 -37.29 -18.58 -13.18
C VAL A 314 -38.06 -17.98 -14.35
N LEU A 315 -38.69 -18.80 -15.19
CA LEU A 315 -39.50 -18.30 -16.32
C LEU A 315 -40.68 -17.42 -15.86
N THR A 316 -41.26 -17.64 -14.68
CA THR A 316 -42.29 -16.72 -14.12
C THR A 316 -41.72 -15.39 -13.61
N TRP A 317 -40.42 -15.35 -13.30
CA TRP A 317 -39.73 -14.12 -12.93
C TRP A 317 -39.31 -13.31 -14.15
N THR A 318 -39.07 -13.97 -15.28
CA THR A 318 -38.67 -13.34 -16.53
C THR A 318 -39.75 -12.39 -17.06
N PRO A 319 -39.45 -11.10 -17.35
CA PRO A 319 -40.43 -10.18 -17.92
C PRO A 319 -40.85 -10.60 -19.34
N HIS A 320 -42.15 -10.53 -19.64
CA HIS A 320 -42.64 -10.64 -21.01
C HIS A 320 -42.72 -9.25 -21.65
N GLU A 321 -41.94 -9.07 -22.71
CA GLU A 321 -41.87 -7.91 -23.63
C GLU A 321 -41.38 -6.55 -23.08
N GLY A 322 -40.41 -5.98 -23.80
CA GLY A 322 -40.69 -4.71 -24.48
C GLY A 322 -40.07 -3.42 -23.96
N GLN A 323 -39.61 -3.31 -22.71
CA GLN A 323 -38.99 -2.04 -22.24
C GLN A 323 -38.13 -2.11 -20.95
N ALA A 324 -37.59 -3.27 -20.59
CA ALA A 324 -36.75 -3.40 -19.41
C ALA A 324 -35.48 -2.53 -19.51
N ARG A 325 -35.19 -1.74 -18.46
CA ARG A 325 -33.89 -1.06 -18.34
C ARG A 325 -32.78 -2.12 -18.21
N PRO A 326 -31.52 -1.85 -18.61
CA PRO A 326 -30.48 -2.89 -18.74
C PRO A 326 -30.31 -3.83 -17.54
N PHE A 327 -30.49 -3.34 -16.31
CA PHE A 327 -30.36 -4.14 -15.08
C PHE A 327 -31.70 -4.62 -14.49
N GLU A 328 -32.85 -4.20 -15.00
CA GLU A 328 -34.16 -4.43 -14.37
C GLU A 328 -34.54 -5.91 -14.28
N ALA A 329 -34.27 -6.68 -15.33
CA ALA A 329 -34.47 -8.13 -15.32
C ALA A 329 -33.54 -8.83 -14.31
N LEU A 330 -32.29 -8.36 -14.17
CA LEU A 330 -31.31 -8.89 -13.23
C LEU A 330 -31.65 -8.54 -11.78
N ASP A 331 -32.06 -7.30 -11.52
CA ASP A 331 -32.53 -6.83 -10.21
C ASP A 331 -33.76 -7.63 -9.77
N LYS A 332 -34.71 -7.89 -10.69
CA LYS A 332 -35.87 -8.74 -10.43
C LYS A 332 -35.45 -10.19 -10.14
N LEU A 333 -34.53 -10.76 -10.91
CA LEU A 333 -33.99 -12.10 -10.68
C LEU A 333 -33.35 -12.22 -9.28
N TYR A 334 -32.48 -11.28 -8.90
CA TYR A 334 -31.89 -11.25 -7.56
C TYR A 334 -32.94 -11.06 -6.47
N THR A 335 -33.91 -10.16 -6.67
CA THR A 335 -35.00 -9.92 -5.71
C THR A 335 -35.80 -11.18 -5.43
N GLU A 336 -36.20 -11.90 -6.48
CA GLU A 336 -37.00 -13.13 -6.33
C GLU A 336 -36.19 -14.30 -5.76
N ILE A 337 -34.91 -14.44 -6.13
CA ILE A 337 -34.00 -15.41 -5.49
C ILE A 337 -33.88 -15.11 -3.99
N LEU A 338 -33.69 -13.85 -3.59
CA LEU A 338 -33.58 -13.44 -2.19
C LEU A 338 -34.89 -13.60 -1.43
N LEU A 339 -36.04 -13.31 -2.05
CA LEU A 339 -37.36 -13.53 -1.44
C LEU A 339 -37.66 -15.02 -1.24
N ASN A 340 -37.26 -15.89 -2.17
CA ASN A 340 -37.40 -17.34 -1.98
C ASN A 340 -36.41 -17.87 -0.93
N ALA A 341 -35.15 -17.43 -0.92
CA ALA A 341 -34.20 -17.78 0.13
C ALA A 341 -34.68 -17.32 1.52
N LYS A 342 -35.27 -16.11 1.62
CA LYS A 342 -35.92 -15.61 2.83
C LYS A 342 -37.05 -16.53 3.30
N LYS A 343 -37.98 -16.89 2.41
CA LYS A 343 -39.09 -17.81 2.73
C LYS A 343 -38.59 -19.19 3.19
N GLU A 344 -37.60 -19.76 2.49
CA GLU A 344 -37.00 -21.05 2.86
C GLU A 344 -36.30 -20.98 4.23
N TYR A 345 -35.60 -19.88 4.55
CA TYR A 345 -34.93 -19.66 5.83
C TYR A 345 -35.92 -19.44 6.99
N GLU A 346 -36.91 -18.55 6.82
CA GLU A 346 -37.89 -18.20 7.86
C GLU A 346 -38.93 -19.30 8.11
N ALA A 347 -39.09 -20.25 7.19
CA ALA A 347 -39.91 -21.45 7.37
C ALA A 347 -39.27 -22.50 8.31
N VAL A 348 -37.97 -22.39 8.63
CA VAL A 348 -37.32 -23.25 9.61
C VAL A 348 -37.65 -22.74 11.02
N ASP A 349 -38.31 -23.58 11.83
CA ASP A 349 -38.92 -23.15 13.11
C ASP A 349 -37.88 -22.59 14.12
N THR A 350 -36.61 -23.01 14.03
CA THR A 350 -35.48 -22.48 14.82
C THR A 350 -35.00 -21.08 14.41
N HIS A 351 -35.58 -20.49 13.36
CA HIS A 351 -35.22 -19.17 12.82
C HIS A 351 -36.37 -18.16 12.88
N ARG A 352 -37.52 -18.54 13.48
CA ARG A 352 -38.64 -17.61 13.73
C ARG A 352 -38.18 -16.35 14.48
N GLY A 353 -38.51 -15.19 13.91
CA GLY A 353 -38.16 -13.88 14.46
C GLY A 353 -36.77 -13.34 14.08
N ARG A 354 -35.99 -14.06 13.27
CA ARG A 354 -34.69 -13.60 12.73
C ARG A 354 -34.87 -12.96 11.34
N ASP A 355 -34.51 -11.68 11.18
CA ASP A 355 -34.58 -11.01 9.87
C ASP A 355 -33.44 -11.46 8.94
N PHE A 356 -33.78 -12.35 8.00
CA PHE A 356 -32.85 -12.86 6.98
C PHE A 356 -32.11 -11.77 6.20
N LEU A 357 -32.77 -10.66 5.86
CA LEU A 357 -32.17 -9.58 5.07
C LEU A 357 -31.17 -8.78 5.91
N LEU A 358 -31.45 -8.60 7.20
CA LEU A 358 -30.49 -8.01 8.13
C LEU A 358 -29.25 -8.90 8.30
N PHE A 359 -29.43 -10.21 8.48
CA PHE A 359 -28.30 -11.17 8.56
C PHE A 359 -27.46 -11.19 7.29
N LEU A 360 -28.08 -11.23 6.11
CA LEU A 360 -27.39 -11.18 4.83
C LEU A 360 -26.61 -9.86 4.65
N ARG A 361 -27.19 -8.74 5.08
CA ARG A 361 -26.55 -7.42 5.01
C ARG A 361 -25.36 -7.29 5.99
N ILE A 362 -25.46 -7.88 7.18
CA ILE A 362 -24.34 -7.99 8.14
C ILE A 362 -23.22 -8.86 7.54
N HIS A 363 -23.54 -10.02 6.98
CA HIS A 363 -22.55 -10.89 6.32
C HIS A 363 -21.84 -10.19 5.17
N HIS A 364 -22.59 -9.53 4.27
CA HIS A 364 -22.01 -8.74 3.19
C HIS A 364 -21.14 -7.57 3.70
N ALA A 365 -21.56 -6.88 4.76
CA ALA A 365 -20.76 -5.82 5.37
C ALA A 365 -19.46 -6.35 6.04
N ASN A 366 -19.48 -7.58 6.55
CA ASN A 366 -18.30 -8.27 7.06
C ASN A 366 -17.34 -8.66 5.90
N CYS A 367 -17.85 -9.37 4.89
CA CYS A 367 -17.05 -9.81 3.73
C CYS A 367 -16.49 -8.65 2.88
N SER A 368 -17.13 -7.47 2.89
CA SER A 368 -16.63 -6.28 2.20
C SER A 368 -15.74 -5.38 3.08
N GLY A 369 -15.36 -5.83 4.28
CA GLY A 369 -14.50 -5.07 5.21
C GLY A 369 -15.12 -3.76 5.71
N LYS A 370 -16.45 -3.63 5.65
CA LYS A 370 -17.19 -2.41 6.04
C LYS A 370 -17.59 -2.40 7.50
N LEU A 371 -17.65 -3.57 8.15
CA LEU A 371 -17.62 -3.67 9.61
C LEU A 371 -16.16 -3.63 10.06
N GLY A 372 -15.78 -2.58 10.78
CA GLY A 372 -14.43 -2.51 11.35
C GLY A 372 -14.18 -3.67 12.33
N PHE A 373 -12.92 -4.12 12.40
CA PHE A 373 -12.46 -5.09 13.40
C PHE A 373 -12.98 -4.68 14.79
N GLY A 374 -13.78 -5.56 15.39
CA GLY A 374 -14.56 -5.29 16.62
C GLY A 374 -15.91 -6.02 16.66
N MET A 375 -16.60 -6.19 15.53
CA MET A 375 -17.87 -6.96 15.46
C MET A 375 -17.66 -8.49 15.36
N ASN A 376 -16.78 -9.05 16.19
CA ASN A 376 -16.60 -10.50 16.36
C ASN A 376 -17.19 -10.98 17.71
N ARG A 377 -18.35 -10.43 18.10
CA ARG A 377 -19.10 -10.83 19.31
C ARG A 377 -20.58 -11.07 19.04
N ASP A 378 -20.85 -11.90 18.04
CA ASP A 378 -21.89 -12.92 18.19
C ASP A 378 -21.28 -14.27 17.74
N PRO A 379 -20.66 -15.02 18.66
CA PRO A 379 -20.12 -16.34 18.37
C PRO A 379 -21.21 -17.32 17.93
N GLU A 380 -22.47 -17.17 18.35
CA GLU A 380 -23.56 -18.01 17.88
C GLU A 380 -23.96 -17.66 16.46
N ALA A 381 -24.09 -16.38 16.08
CA ALA A 381 -24.37 -16.04 14.68
C ALA A 381 -23.21 -16.43 13.75
N ALA A 382 -21.96 -16.17 14.14
CA ALA A 382 -20.79 -16.58 13.36
C ALA A 382 -20.65 -18.10 13.27
N ALA A 383 -20.86 -18.83 14.38
CA ALA A 383 -20.88 -20.29 14.37
C ALA A 383 -22.08 -20.85 13.61
N VAL A 384 -23.27 -20.25 13.65
CA VAL A 384 -24.45 -20.71 12.90
C VAL A 384 -24.31 -20.43 11.41
N ILE A 385 -23.73 -19.29 11.00
CA ILE A 385 -23.43 -19.00 9.59
C ILE A 385 -22.33 -19.94 9.07
N SER A 386 -21.23 -20.07 9.83
CA SER A 386 -20.17 -21.03 9.57
C SER A 386 -20.72 -22.45 9.49
N THR A 387 -21.57 -22.87 10.44
CA THR A 387 -22.16 -24.21 10.45
C THR A 387 -23.17 -24.37 9.33
N PHE A 388 -23.93 -23.35 8.93
CA PHE A 388 -24.86 -23.45 7.79
C PHE A 388 -24.10 -23.60 6.46
N PHE A 389 -23.12 -22.74 6.19
CA PHE A 389 -22.32 -22.83 4.96
C PHE A 389 -21.37 -24.04 4.95
N ASN A 390 -20.73 -24.37 6.07
CA ASN A 390 -19.89 -25.56 6.17
C ASN A 390 -20.72 -26.85 6.20
N LYS A 391 -21.96 -26.86 6.71
CA LYS A 391 -22.87 -28.00 6.54
C LYS A 391 -23.33 -28.11 5.10
N TRP A 392 -23.75 -27.02 4.46
CA TRP A 392 -24.10 -27.03 3.02
C TRP A 392 -22.92 -27.51 2.15
N LYS A 393 -21.69 -27.12 2.49
CA LYS A 393 -20.46 -27.57 1.83
C LYS A 393 -20.12 -29.05 2.15
N ARG A 394 -20.15 -29.46 3.42
CA ARG A 394 -19.79 -30.82 3.86
C ARG A 394 -20.82 -31.86 3.44
N ASP A 395 -22.12 -31.54 3.53
CA ASP A 395 -23.21 -32.34 2.95
C ASP A 395 -23.00 -32.51 1.42
N SER A 396 -22.42 -31.50 0.73
CA SER A 396 -22.13 -31.57 -0.71
C SER A 396 -20.85 -32.34 -1.07
N GLU A 397 -19.93 -32.53 -0.12
CA GLU A 397 -18.66 -33.25 -0.26
C GLU A 397 -18.77 -34.73 0.18
N GLU A 398 -19.49 -35.03 1.28
CA GLU A 398 -19.69 -36.41 1.77
C GLU A 398 -20.53 -37.24 0.77
N ASP A 399 -21.60 -36.67 0.19
CA ASP A 399 -22.40 -37.34 -0.85
C ASP A 399 -21.70 -37.41 -2.23
N PHE A 400 -20.78 -36.48 -2.55
CA PHE A 400 -19.96 -36.60 -3.77
C PHE A 400 -18.99 -37.78 -3.67
N ASN A 401 -18.34 -37.95 -2.52
CA ASN A 401 -17.51 -39.12 -2.23
C ASN A 401 -18.32 -40.42 -2.09
N ARG A 402 -19.63 -40.35 -1.87
CA ARG A 402 -20.53 -41.50 -1.91
C ARG A 402 -20.84 -41.92 -3.35
N LEU A 403 -21.17 -40.96 -4.22
CA LEU A 403 -21.41 -41.19 -5.64
C LEU A 403 -20.19 -41.76 -6.36
N LEU A 404 -18.97 -41.28 -6.09
CA LEU A 404 -17.73 -41.87 -6.61
C LEU A 404 -17.59 -43.38 -6.27
N ARG A 405 -17.98 -43.78 -5.06
CA ARG A 405 -17.96 -45.19 -4.59
C ARG A 405 -19.12 -46.04 -5.11
N GLU A 406 -20.11 -45.42 -5.75
CA GLU A 406 -21.20 -46.12 -6.45
C GLU A 406 -20.90 -46.20 -7.95
N ASP A 407 -20.26 -45.19 -8.54
CA ASP A 407 -19.82 -45.21 -9.95
C ASP A 407 -18.68 -46.22 -10.19
N GLU A 408 -17.73 -46.37 -9.25
CA GLU A 408 -16.75 -47.47 -9.27
C GLU A 408 -17.40 -48.87 -9.24
N LYS A 409 -18.57 -49.02 -8.61
CA LYS A 409 -19.32 -50.28 -8.60
C LYS A 409 -20.05 -50.52 -9.93
N ILE A 410 -20.58 -49.46 -10.55
CA ILE A 410 -21.21 -49.53 -11.87
C ILE A 410 -20.15 -49.83 -12.96
N HIS A 411 -18.95 -49.26 -12.84
CA HIS A 411 -17.85 -49.48 -13.79
C HIS A 411 -17.25 -50.89 -13.68
N ASN A 412 -17.19 -51.47 -12.47
CA ASN A 412 -16.77 -52.86 -12.28
C ASN A 412 -17.88 -53.87 -12.63
N GLY A 413 -19.16 -53.54 -12.39
CA GLY A 413 -20.30 -54.39 -12.77
C GLY A 413 -20.54 -54.50 -14.28
N ARG A 414 -20.04 -53.54 -15.09
CA ARG A 414 -20.13 -53.60 -16.55
C ARG A 414 -19.03 -54.41 -17.24
N LYS A 415 -18.07 -54.99 -16.49
CA LYS A 415 -17.00 -55.83 -17.04
C LYS A 415 -17.26 -57.35 -16.94
N SER A 416 -18.40 -57.78 -16.41
CA SER A 416 -18.70 -59.21 -16.19
C SER A 416 -19.61 -59.87 -17.23
N ASP A 417 -20.32 -59.11 -18.09
CA ASP A 417 -21.41 -59.64 -18.92
C ASP A 417 -21.12 -59.74 -20.43
N GLU A 418 -19.93 -59.40 -20.91
CA GLU A 418 -19.52 -59.62 -22.31
C GLU A 418 -18.27 -60.51 -22.41
N GLY A 419 -18.47 -61.80 -22.74
CA GLY A 419 -17.35 -62.68 -23.13
C GLY A 419 -17.49 -64.17 -22.81
N SER A 420 -18.46 -64.89 -23.40
CA SER A 420 -18.42 -66.36 -23.39
C SER A 420 -18.90 -67.03 -24.68
N GLN A 421 -18.06 -67.94 -25.21
CA GLN A 421 -18.27 -68.94 -26.29
C GLN A 421 -18.44 -68.38 -27.73
N ARG A 422 -17.51 -68.58 -28.68
CA ARG A 422 -17.04 -69.85 -29.31
C ARG A 422 -15.75 -69.57 -30.15
N SER A 423 -14.65 -70.33 -30.02
CA SER A 423 -14.28 -71.59 -30.74
C SER A 423 -13.91 -71.42 -32.24
N ALA A 424 -12.82 -71.96 -32.84
CA ALA A 424 -11.61 -72.67 -32.37
C ALA A 424 -10.59 -72.91 -33.55
N ARG A 425 -9.34 -73.37 -33.22
CA ARG A 425 -8.26 -74.07 -34.01
C ARG A 425 -6.88 -73.41 -33.83
N GLN A 426 -5.93 -74.07 -33.13
CA GLN A 426 -4.77 -74.88 -33.65
C GLN A 426 -3.71 -74.04 -34.39
N THR A 427 -2.39 -74.06 -34.09
CA THR A 427 -1.48 -75.06 -33.47
C THR A 427 -0.29 -74.42 -32.68
N GLY A 428 0.34 -75.12 -31.72
CA GLY A 428 1.64 -74.76 -31.08
C GLY A 428 2.86 -75.47 -31.73
N PRO A 429 4.00 -75.75 -31.03
CA PRO A 429 4.36 -75.46 -29.62
C PRO A 429 5.85 -75.06 -29.33
N THR A 430 6.26 -75.09 -28.05
CA THR A 430 7.64 -75.04 -27.45
C THR A 430 8.35 -73.67 -27.38
N GLY A 431 9.11 -73.32 -26.31
CA GLY A 431 9.42 -74.05 -25.06
C GLY A 431 10.15 -73.19 -24.00
N GLU A 432 10.42 -73.78 -22.83
CA GLU A 432 11.11 -73.24 -21.61
C GLU A 432 12.10 -74.36 -21.13
N PRO A 433 12.97 -74.22 -20.08
CA PRO A 433 13.36 -73.08 -19.23
C PRO A 433 14.89 -73.02 -18.83
N MET A 434 15.22 -72.24 -17.78
CA MET A 434 16.20 -72.50 -16.68
C MET A 434 17.67 -71.97 -16.62
N LEU A 435 17.97 -71.38 -15.45
CA LEU A 435 19.18 -71.43 -14.56
C LEU A 435 20.56 -70.83 -14.98
N ALA A 436 21.13 -69.97 -14.11
CA ALA A 436 22.23 -70.30 -13.15
C ALA A 436 23.00 -69.07 -12.56
N ALA A 437 23.55 -69.24 -11.34
CA ALA A 437 24.68 -68.49 -10.74
C ALA A 437 25.84 -69.52 -10.48
N PRO A 438 27.00 -69.28 -9.80
CA PRO A 438 27.49 -68.11 -9.02
C PRO A 438 29.04 -67.78 -9.11
N PHE A 439 29.54 -66.85 -8.26
CA PHE A 439 30.87 -66.71 -7.58
C PHE A 439 32.24 -67.12 -8.23
N GLU A 440 33.30 -66.26 -8.14
CA GLU A 440 34.56 -66.44 -7.31
C GLU A 440 35.65 -65.33 -7.47
N GLU A 441 36.82 -65.47 -6.81
CA GLU A 441 37.77 -64.40 -6.36
C GLU A 441 39.20 -64.33 -7.02
N GLY A 442 39.94 -63.22 -6.74
CA GLY A 442 41.42 -63.17 -6.60
C GLY A 442 42.27 -62.56 -7.74
N LEU A 443 43.54 -62.11 -7.59
CA LEU A 443 44.35 -61.53 -6.48
C LEU A 443 45.79 -61.16 -6.99
N ILE A 444 46.63 -60.51 -6.15
CA ILE A 444 48.13 -60.39 -6.16
C ILE A 444 48.85 -59.20 -6.89
N GLY A 445 49.67 -58.44 -6.12
CA GLY A 445 50.83 -57.63 -6.59
C GLY A 445 51.35 -56.55 -5.58
N GLN A 446 52.64 -56.57 -5.17
CA GLN A 446 53.32 -55.57 -4.30
C GLN A 446 54.78 -55.25 -4.82
N PRO A 447 55.73 -54.63 -4.05
CA PRO A 447 56.12 -53.19 -3.98
C PRO A 447 57.61 -52.98 -4.46
N PRO A 448 58.54 -52.10 -3.97
CA PRO A 448 58.50 -50.96 -3.02
C PRO A 448 59.02 -49.54 -3.47
N PRO A 449 60.16 -48.93 -3.00
CA PRO A 449 60.07 -47.78 -2.08
C PRO A 449 60.80 -46.47 -2.47
N LEU A 450 60.58 -45.39 -1.68
CA LEU A 450 61.60 -44.39 -1.27
C LEU A 450 61.13 -43.62 0.00
N THR A 451 62.05 -42.92 0.71
CA THR A 451 61.98 -42.71 2.17
C THR A 451 62.18 -41.26 2.68
N ASN A 452 61.32 -40.81 3.64
CA ASN A 452 61.56 -39.96 4.86
C ASN A 452 62.37 -38.62 4.80
N PRO A 453 62.39 -37.74 5.85
CA PRO A 453 61.78 -37.81 7.19
C PRO A 453 61.07 -36.54 7.76
N ASP A 454 60.35 -36.76 8.88
CA ASP A 454 60.14 -35.93 10.10
C ASP A 454 59.93 -34.38 10.07
N ILE A 455 58.91 -33.93 10.83
CA ILE A 455 59.04 -33.05 12.02
C ILE A 455 57.76 -33.09 12.89
N GLY A 456 57.93 -33.45 14.17
CA GLY A 456 57.27 -32.80 15.33
C GLY A 456 55.77 -33.01 15.62
N ALA A 457 55.41 -34.12 16.27
CA ALA A 457 54.12 -34.24 16.98
C ALA A 457 54.16 -33.62 18.40
N ARG A 458 52.99 -33.14 18.88
CA ARG A 458 52.70 -32.88 20.31
C ARG A 458 51.38 -33.59 20.69
N PRO A 459 51.20 -33.98 21.97
CA PRO A 459 50.31 -35.09 22.31
C PRO A 459 48.83 -34.72 22.37
N SER A 460 47.99 -35.59 21.82
CA SER A 460 46.54 -35.62 22.06
C SER A 460 46.25 -36.25 23.43
N GLN A 461 45.52 -35.54 24.30
CA GLN A 461 44.92 -36.17 25.48
C GLN A 461 43.78 -37.10 25.04
N SER A 462 43.86 -38.38 25.43
CA SER A 462 42.77 -39.34 25.25
C SER A 462 41.82 -39.26 26.44
N PHE A 463 40.52 -39.09 26.17
CA PHE A 463 39.48 -39.04 27.21
C PHE A 463 39.08 -40.42 27.76
N PHE A 464 39.72 -41.51 27.32
CA PHE A 464 39.31 -42.90 27.62
C PHE A 464 40.43 -43.77 28.21
N GLU A 465 41.42 -43.18 28.86
CA GLU A 465 42.48 -43.94 29.54
C GLU A 465 41.90 -44.71 30.75
N GLY A 466 41.78 -46.03 30.61
CA GLY A 466 41.29 -46.95 31.66
C GLY A 466 39.89 -47.55 31.45
N ALA A 467 39.15 -47.18 30.40
CA ALA A 467 37.83 -47.76 30.12
C ALA A 467 37.91 -49.18 29.54
N GLN A 468 37.11 -50.12 30.06
CA GLN A 468 36.96 -51.48 29.54
C GLN A 468 35.48 -51.89 29.49
N HIS A 469 35.13 -52.86 28.64
CA HIS A 469 33.76 -53.36 28.40
C HIS A 469 32.75 -52.36 27.82
N PHE A 470 33.12 -51.59 26.79
CA PHE A 470 32.14 -50.99 25.88
C PHE A 470 32.16 -51.68 24.50
N GLN A 471 31.01 -51.75 23.84
CA GLN A 471 30.86 -52.27 22.48
C GLN A 471 30.10 -51.23 21.66
N MET A 472 30.83 -50.41 20.90
CA MET A 472 30.25 -49.48 19.94
C MET A 472 30.08 -50.19 18.59
N ARG A 473 28.92 -50.04 17.96
CA ARG A 473 28.67 -50.41 16.56
C ARG A 473 28.27 -49.16 15.79
N ASP A 474 28.65 -49.15 14.51
CA ASP A 474 28.32 -48.16 13.49
C ASP A 474 28.83 -46.72 13.74
N PHE A 475 30.05 -46.46 13.25
CA PHE A 475 30.58 -45.10 13.08
C PHE A 475 31.21 -44.93 11.69
N GLN A 476 30.91 -43.83 11.02
CA GLN A 476 31.64 -43.37 9.82
C GLN A 476 32.73 -42.37 10.23
N HIS A 477 33.93 -42.51 9.66
CA HIS A 477 35.02 -41.56 9.88
C HIS A 477 34.81 -40.29 9.04
N PHE A 478 34.71 -39.14 9.70
CA PHE A 478 34.98 -37.83 9.09
C PHE A 478 36.31 -37.31 9.62
N ASN A 479 37.26 -37.04 8.72
CA ASN A 479 38.55 -36.46 9.09
C ASN A 479 38.43 -34.93 9.13
N VAL A 480 38.19 -34.37 10.31
CA VAL A 480 37.98 -32.93 10.51
C VAL A 480 39.27 -32.30 11.05
N ASN A 481 40.09 -31.76 10.15
CA ASN A 481 41.37 -31.12 10.52
C ASN A 481 41.22 -29.78 11.26
N HIS A 482 40.01 -29.18 11.31
CA HIS A 482 39.71 -27.96 12.07
C HIS A 482 38.39 -28.10 12.81
N VAL A 483 38.45 -28.22 14.15
CA VAL A 483 37.28 -28.09 15.03
C VAL A 483 37.18 -26.64 15.47
N THR A 484 36.37 -25.85 14.76
CA THR A 484 35.94 -24.53 15.24
C THR A 484 34.89 -24.74 16.32
N VAL A 485 35.25 -24.57 17.58
CA VAL A 485 34.28 -24.55 18.69
C VAL A 485 33.55 -23.21 18.62
N ASN A 486 32.41 -23.17 17.93
CA ASN A 486 31.49 -22.05 18.04
C ASN A 486 30.96 -22.03 19.48
N PRO A 487 31.11 -20.92 20.24
CA PRO A 487 30.44 -20.78 21.53
C PRO A 487 28.91 -20.84 21.32
N PRO A 488 28.13 -21.24 22.35
CA PRO A 488 26.67 -21.29 22.23
C PRO A 488 26.12 -19.93 21.82
N ASN A 489 25.19 -19.94 20.85
CA ASN A 489 24.64 -18.76 20.17
C ASN A 489 24.37 -17.58 21.11
N LEU A 490 25.32 -16.63 21.16
CA LEU A 490 24.94 -15.23 21.27
C LEU A 490 24.24 -14.89 19.95
N GLU A 491 23.01 -14.40 20.01
CA GLU A 491 22.30 -13.92 18.83
C GLU A 491 23.12 -12.80 18.19
N GLN A 492 23.82 -13.12 17.10
CA GLN A 492 24.72 -12.18 16.46
C GLN A 492 23.89 -11.10 15.77
N VAL A 493 23.99 -9.87 16.29
CA VAL A 493 23.12 -8.76 15.90
C VAL A 493 23.36 -8.39 14.44
N ASP A 494 22.34 -8.57 13.59
CA ASP A 494 22.33 -8.05 12.22
C ASP A 494 22.15 -6.52 12.27
N GLY A 495 23.29 -5.81 12.23
CA GLY A 495 23.32 -4.36 12.24
C GLY A 495 22.70 -3.71 11.00
N TRP A 496 22.61 -4.40 9.86
CA TRP A 496 21.90 -3.88 8.69
C TRP A 496 20.39 -3.97 8.89
N LYS A 497 19.89 -5.07 9.45
CA LYS A 497 18.48 -5.19 9.86
C LYS A 497 18.11 -4.15 10.91
N LEU A 498 18.91 -3.99 11.97
CA LEU A 498 18.69 -2.93 12.96
C LEU A 498 18.69 -1.52 12.37
N LEU A 499 19.54 -1.25 11.38
CA LEU A 499 19.52 0.02 10.64
C LEU A 499 18.17 0.22 9.94
N VAL A 500 17.72 -0.79 9.18
CA VAL A 500 16.43 -0.75 8.45
C VAL A 500 15.24 -0.53 9.39
N GLU A 501 15.26 -1.13 10.59
CA GLU A 501 14.23 -0.92 11.62
C GLU A 501 14.18 0.52 12.16
N ASN A 502 15.23 1.33 11.95
CA ASN A 502 15.37 2.71 12.46
C ASN A 502 15.34 3.79 11.36
N ILE A 503 15.09 3.45 10.08
CA ILE A 503 14.97 4.44 8.99
C ILE A 503 13.52 4.95 8.81
N SER A 504 13.36 5.94 7.93
CA SER A 504 12.04 6.39 7.44
C SER A 504 11.91 6.15 5.92
N PRO A 505 11.34 5.00 5.48
CA PRO A 505 11.14 4.72 4.06
C PRO A 505 10.20 5.72 3.38
N ASN A 506 9.34 6.38 4.16
CA ASN A 506 8.41 7.41 3.70
C ASN A 506 9.10 8.73 3.32
N ALA A 507 10.35 8.94 3.74
CA ALA A 507 11.12 10.15 3.45
C ALA A 507 11.91 10.08 2.13
N LEU A 508 12.07 8.89 1.54
CA LEU A 508 12.85 8.68 0.31
C LEU A 508 12.23 9.42 -0.89
N HIS A 509 13.06 10.01 -1.77
CA HIS A 509 12.58 10.77 -2.94
C HIS A 509 11.65 9.96 -3.87
N ASN A 510 11.80 8.64 -3.86
CA ASN A 510 11.06 7.67 -4.66
C ASN A 510 10.12 6.78 -3.82
N SER A 511 9.72 7.20 -2.61
CA SER A 511 8.81 6.44 -1.75
C SER A 511 7.39 6.29 -2.34
N TYR A 512 6.74 5.13 -2.14
CA TYR A 512 5.33 4.88 -2.46
C TYR A 512 4.37 5.79 -1.66
N ALA A 513 4.76 6.16 -0.43
CA ALA A 513 4.05 7.15 0.39
C ALA A 513 4.24 8.59 -0.13
N ARG A 514 5.13 8.78 -1.10
CA ARG A 514 5.39 10.03 -1.81
C ARG A 514 4.90 10.07 -3.26
N TYR A 515 4.11 9.09 -3.72
CA TYR A 515 3.49 9.12 -5.06
C TYR A 515 2.74 10.44 -5.35
N ASP A 516 2.76 10.84 -6.63
CA ASP A 516 2.54 12.20 -7.13
C ASP A 516 3.28 13.23 -6.24
N ALA A 517 4.61 13.07 -6.17
CA ALA A 517 5.46 14.05 -5.53
C ALA A 517 5.41 15.35 -6.34
N PRO A 518 5.29 16.53 -5.69
CA PRO A 518 5.34 17.78 -6.43
C PRO A 518 6.69 17.87 -7.15
N LYS A 519 6.67 18.24 -8.43
CA LYS A 519 7.85 18.45 -9.27
C LYS A 519 7.61 19.62 -10.22
N CYS A 520 8.67 20.16 -10.81
CA CYS A 520 8.55 21.22 -11.80
C CYS A 520 8.07 20.63 -13.14
N ASP A 521 7.20 21.36 -13.85
CA ASP A 521 6.93 21.08 -15.26
C ASP A 521 8.22 21.41 -16.06
N GLU A 522 8.53 20.66 -17.12
CA GLU A 522 9.83 20.67 -17.85
C GLU A 522 10.33 22.07 -18.27
N ASP A 523 9.40 22.97 -18.54
CA ASP A 523 9.60 24.35 -18.99
C ASP A 523 9.47 25.41 -17.89
N THR A 524 9.43 24.99 -16.61
CA THR A 524 9.33 25.87 -15.44
C THR A 524 10.55 25.78 -14.53
N ARG A 525 10.92 26.89 -13.89
CA ARG A 525 12.07 27.02 -12.98
C ARG A 525 13.40 26.52 -13.57
N VAL A 526 13.52 26.56 -14.90
CA VAL A 526 14.68 26.01 -15.64
C VAL A 526 15.98 26.67 -15.22
N GLU A 527 15.99 28.00 -15.10
CA GLU A 527 17.15 28.81 -14.70
C GLU A 527 17.75 28.38 -13.35
N VAL A 528 16.93 28.44 -12.28
CA VAL A 528 17.35 28.01 -10.94
C VAL A 528 17.69 26.52 -10.88
N THR A 529 17.01 25.67 -11.66
CA THR A 529 17.35 24.23 -11.70
C THR A 529 18.71 24.00 -12.33
N SER A 530 19.03 24.68 -13.45
CA SER A 530 20.34 24.59 -14.09
C SER A 530 21.44 25.12 -13.17
N GLU A 531 21.26 26.30 -12.57
CA GLU A 531 22.25 26.88 -11.64
C GLU A 531 22.56 25.95 -10.46
N LEU A 532 21.54 25.33 -9.87
CA LEU A 532 21.72 24.38 -8.77
C LEU A 532 22.40 23.09 -9.24
N MET A 533 22.06 22.57 -10.43
CA MET A 533 22.70 21.38 -11.00
C MET A 533 24.17 21.62 -11.37
N ASP A 534 24.51 22.79 -11.92
CA ASP A 534 25.89 23.18 -12.25
C ASP A 534 26.76 23.20 -10.99
N ARG A 535 26.23 23.76 -9.89
CA ARG A 535 26.89 23.77 -8.57
C ARG A 535 26.99 22.38 -7.93
N ILE A 536 26.05 21.48 -8.21
CA ILE A 536 26.10 20.08 -7.77
C ILE A 536 27.16 19.28 -8.55
N GLY A 537 27.45 19.68 -9.78
CA GLY A 537 28.50 19.11 -10.62
C GLY A 537 29.92 19.57 -10.25
N ASP A 538 30.08 20.79 -9.72
CA ASP A 538 31.36 21.34 -9.24
C ASP A 538 31.80 20.68 -7.92
N ARG A 539 32.40 19.49 -8.01
CA ARG A 539 32.86 18.73 -6.84
C ARG A 539 33.97 19.39 -6.03
N ASP A 540 34.73 20.31 -6.64
CA ASP A 540 35.81 21.05 -6.00
C ASP A 540 35.33 22.36 -5.36
N SER A 541 34.01 22.63 -5.38
CA SER A 541 33.45 23.86 -4.85
C SER A 541 33.70 24.00 -3.34
N PRO A 542 34.23 25.14 -2.86
CA PRO A 542 34.39 25.37 -1.43
C PRO A 542 33.03 25.51 -0.70
N GLN A 543 31.95 25.79 -1.43
CA GLN A 543 30.59 25.93 -0.91
C GLN A 543 29.80 24.61 -1.01
N ARG A 544 30.27 23.58 -0.30
CA ARG A 544 29.63 22.25 -0.25
C ARG A 544 28.23 22.22 0.39
N LEU A 545 27.74 23.34 0.90
CA LEU A 545 26.37 23.49 1.41
C LEU A 545 25.58 24.43 0.50
N LEU A 546 24.49 23.93 -0.07
CA LEU A 546 23.48 24.72 -0.75
C LEU A 546 22.27 24.87 0.17
N CYS A 547 21.71 26.07 0.27
CA CYS A 547 20.54 26.40 1.09
C CYS A 547 19.50 27.14 0.26
N MET A 548 18.37 26.51 -0.01
CA MET A 548 17.23 27.11 -0.72
C MET A 548 16.12 27.49 0.25
N THR A 549 15.80 28.78 0.28
CA THR A 549 14.80 29.36 1.18
C THR A 549 13.67 30.04 0.43
N GLY A 550 12.49 30.11 1.05
CA GLY A 550 11.31 30.74 0.48
C GLY A 550 10.04 30.46 1.26
N ALA A 551 8.95 31.14 0.91
CA ALA A 551 7.64 31.01 1.55
C ALA A 551 7.03 29.60 1.42
N ALA A 552 6.00 29.30 2.21
CA ALA A 552 5.21 28.09 2.02
C ALA A 552 4.46 28.17 0.67
N GLY A 553 4.64 27.17 -0.20
CA GLY A 553 4.02 27.17 -1.53
C GLY A 553 4.80 27.89 -2.63
N SER A 554 6.05 28.31 -2.40
CA SER A 554 6.90 28.94 -3.43
C SER A 554 7.51 27.98 -4.47
N GLY A 555 7.38 26.67 -4.25
CA GLY A 555 7.91 25.61 -5.13
C GLY A 555 9.16 24.87 -4.63
N LYS A 556 9.66 25.15 -3.41
CA LYS A 556 10.86 24.48 -2.84
C LYS A 556 10.88 22.95 -3.01
N SER A 557 9.88 22.26 -2.49
CA SER A 557 9.80 20.79 -2.58
C SER A 557 9.66 20.26 -4.01
N ALA A 558 9.09 21.06 -4.92
CA ALA A 558 9.00 20.71 -6.33
C ALA A 558 10.37 20.78 -7.02
N LEU A 559 11.15 21.82 -6.72
CA LEU A 559 12.55 21.93 -7.13
C LEU A 559 13.40 20.82 -6.53
N GLN A 560 13.27 20.57 -5.22
CA GLN A 560 14.04 19.55 -4.51
C GLN A 560 13.74 18.13 -5.02
N GLN A 561 12.49 17.82 -5.37
CA GLN A 561 12.11 16.57 -6.03
C GLN A 561 12.73 16.47 -7.43
N THR A 562 12.61 17.53 -8.24
CA THR A 562 13.15 17.56 -9.62
C THR A 562 14.68 17.37 -9.62
N ILE A 563 15.38 17.98 -8.67
CA ILE A 563 16.83 17.87 -8.53
C ILE A 563 17.21 16.48 -7.98
N ALA A 564 16.45 15.91 -7.04
CA ALA A 564 16.65 14.53 -6.60
C ALA A 564 16.48 13.52 -7.76
N GLU A 565 15.45 13.68 -8.60
CA GLU A 565 15.23 12.85 -9.79
C GLU A 565 16.40 12.98 -10.78
N ARG A 566 16.84 14.21 -11.14
CA ARG A 566 18.01 14.43 -12.01
C ARG A 566 19.33 13.89 -11.42
N CYS A 567 19.53 13.99 -10.11
CA CYS A 567 20.71 13.44 -9.44
C CYS A 567 20.67 11.89 -9.40
N ALA A 568 19.49 11.28 -9.31
CA ALA A 568 19.33 9.84 -9.41
C ALA A 568 19.62 9.34 -10.84
N GLU A 569 19.08 10.03 -11.86
CA GLU A 569 19.31 9.73 -13.28
C GLU A 569 20.79 9.87 -13.68
N SER A 570 21.51 10.85 -13.10
CA SER A 570 22.96 11.03 -13.31
C SER A 570 23.85 10.21 -12.37
N GLY A 571 23.29 9.39 -11.49
CA GLY A 571 24.03 8.54 -10.55
C GLY A 571 24.80 9.30 -9.46
N THR A 572 24.51 10.59 -9.24
CA THR A 572 25.18 11.44 -8.24
C THR A 572 24.45 11.51 -6.89
N LEU A 573 23.19 11.07 -6.84
CA LEU A 573 22.37 11.06 -5.62
C LEU A 573 22.87 10.04 -4.59
N GLY A 574 23.50 10.50 -3.51
CA GLY A 574 23.84 9.65 -2.35
C GLY A 574 22.66 9.40 -1.43
N SER A 575 21.86 10.44 -1.16
CA SER A 575 20.69 10.34 -0.28
C SER A 575 19.72 11.49 -0.50
N ALA A 576 18.42 11.22 -0.35
CA ALA A 576 17.40 12.25 -0.21
C ALA A 576 16.48 11.98 1.00
N TYR A 577 16.14 13.02 1.73
CA TYR A 577 15.22 12.95 2.88
C TYR A 577 14.20 14.10 2.81
N PHE A 578 12.93 13.74 2.62
CA PHE A 578 11.82 14.69 2.55
C PHE A 578 11.00 14.63 3.83
N PHE A 579 11.13 15.66 4.67
CA PHE A 579 10.27 15.84 5.84
C PHE A 579 8.80 15.98 5.43
N SER A 580 7.89 15.71 6.36
CA SER A 580 6.48 16.08 6.21
C SER A 580 5.81 16.20 7.57
N SER A 581 5.32 17.39 7.92
CA SER A 581 4.76 17.71 9.22
C SER A 581 3.53 16.85 9.54
N GLY A 582 2.78 16.47 8.50
CA GLY A 582 1.64 15.54 8.55
C GLY A 582 2.00 14.06 8.61
N ASP A 583 3.26 13.71 8.88
CA ASP A 583 3.78 12.34 8.85
C ASP A 583 4.64 12.05 10.10
N PRO A 584 4.16 11.26 11.08
CA PRO A 584 4.93 11.00 12.30
C PRO A 584 6.24 10.26 12.02
N THR A 585 6.35 9.53 10.90
CA THR A 585 7.57 8.81 10.51
C THR A 585 8.69 9.71 10.00
N ARG A 586 8.39 10.97 9.65
CA ARG A 586 9.32 11.93 9.01
C ARG A 586 9.03 13.40 9.34
N ASN A 587 8.52 13.67 10.55
CA ASN A 587 8.50 15.01 11.17
C ASN A 587 9.47 15.12 12.36
N THR A 588 10.47 14.23 12.42
CA THR A 588 11.47 14.12 13.48
C THR A 588 12.87 13.97 12.85
N THR A 589 13.90 14.45 13.56
CA THR A 589 15.30 14.22 13.19
C THR A 589 15.79 12.82 13.53
N SER A 590 15.12 12.07 14.40
CA SER A 590 15.60 10.77 14.91
C SER A 590 15.87 9.71 13.84
N THR A 591 15.17 9.78 12.71
CA THR A 591 15.32 8.85 11.59
C THR A 591 16.18 9.39 10.44
N ILE A 592 16.65 10.65 10.49
CA ILE A 592 17.35 11.25 9.35
C ILE A 592 18.71 10.60 9.08
N VAL A 593 19.54 10.45 10.13
CA VAL A 593 20.88 9.87 9.98
C VAL A 593 20.83 8.39 9.59
N PRO A 594 19.99 7.53 10.21
CA PRO A 594 19.80 6.16 9.74
C PRO A 594 19.35 6.07 8.27
N THR A 595 18.44 6.97 7.84
CA THR A 595 17.94 6.97 6.46
C THR A 595 18.99 7.43 5.44
N ILE A 596 19.89 8.37 5.81
CA ILE A 596 21.03 8.75 4.97
C ILE A 596 22.04 7.60 4.90
N ALA A 597 22.39 7.02 6.05
CA ALA A 597 23.34 5.91 6.16
C ALA A 597 22.87 4.69 5.34
N PHE A 598 21.58 4.33 5.43
CA PHE A 598 20.97 3.27 4.64
C PHE A 598 21.03 3.54 3.14
N GLN A 599 20.72 4.77 2.69
CA GLN A 599 20.80 5.11 1.26
C GLN A 599 22.24 5.01 0.74
N LEU A 600 23.23 5.55 1.47
CA LEU A 600 24.64 5.44 1.07
C LEU A 600 25.14 3.98 1.04
N GLY A 601 24.78 3.17 2.05
CA GLY A 601 25.09 1.74 2.06
C GLY A 601 24.40 0.95 0.95
N SER A 602 23.18 1.33 0.56
CA SER A 602 22.45 0.68 -0.53
C SER A 602 23.17 0.84 -1.87
N HIS A 603 23.85 1.98 -2.10
CA HIS A 603 24.65 2.23 -3.31
C HIS A 603 26.00 1.52 -3.33
N ASN A 604 26.60 1.18 -2.16
CA ASN A 604 27.94 0.60 -2.11
C ASN A 604 28.06 -0.53 -1.05
N PRO A 605 28.36 -1.78 -1.46
CA PRO A 605 28.50 -2.92 -0.54
C PRO A 605 29.54 -2.75 0.58
N GLY A 606 30.64 -2.05 0.33
CA GLY A 606 31.67 -1.74 1.34
C GLY A 606 31.14 -0.78 2.41
N VAL A 607 30.41 0.26 2.00
CA VAL A 607 29.73 1.18 2.92
C VAL A 607 28.66 0.45 3.75
N LYS A 608 27.84 -0.40 3.11
CA LYS A 608 26.88 -1.28 3.81
C LYS A 608 27.54 -2.16 4.86
N LYS A 609 28.63 -2.86 4.50
CA LYS A 609 29.38 -3.72 5.41
C LYS A 609 29.91 -2.93 6.63
N ARG A 610 30.44 -1.72 6.41
CA ARG A 610 30.94 -0.88 7.51
C ARG A 610 29.82 -0.38 8.42
N ILE A 611 28.73 0.14 7.86
CA ILE A 611 27.59 0.63 8.64
C ILE A 611 26.96 -0.51 9.45
N SER A 612 26.81 -1.70 8.84
CA SER A 612 26.33 -2.89 9.52
C SER A 612 27.22 -3.30 10.70
N ALA A 613 28.54 -3.19 10.58
CA ALA A 613 29.46 -3.47 11.68
C ALA A 613 29.29 -2.45 12.84
N VAL A 614 29.25 -1.15 12.52
CA VAL A 614 29.08 -0.08 13.53
C VAL A 614 27.76 -0.22 14.29
N VAL A 615 26.65 -0.55 13.61
CA VAL A 615 25.35 -0.75 14.26
C VAL A 615 25.30 -2.05 15.08
N ALA A 616 26.00 -3.10 14.66
CA ALA A 616 26.12 -4.34 15.44
C ALA A 616 26.97 -4.16 16.72
N GLU A 617 27.99 -3.30 16.67
CA GLU A 617 28.84 -2.94 17.81
C GLU A 617 28.15 -1.98 18.79
N ASP A 618 27.35 -1.02 18.30
CA ASP A 618 26.62 -0.03 19.11
C ASP A 618 25.13 0.02 18.75
N SER A 619 24.37 -0.99 19.16
CA SER A 619 22.92 -1.06 18.88
C SER A 619 22.09 0.09 19.48
N VAL A 620 22.64 0.84 20.44
CA VAL A 620 22.01 2.03 21.03
C VAL A 620 22.35 3.33 20.29
N ILE A 621 23.12 3.28 19.18
CA ILE A 621 23.52 4.46 18.38
C ILE A 621 22.33 5.36 18.03
N PHE A 622 21.18 4.78 17.69
CA PHE A 622 19.95 5.50 17.31
C PHE A 622 19.34 6.36 18.44
N LYS A 623 19.75 6.12 19.70
CA LYS A 623 19.34 6.91 20.88
C LYS A 623 20.36 7.97 21.27
N ARG A 624 21.54 8.03 20.62
CA ARG A 624 22.58 9.04 20.84
C ARG A 624 22.27 10.34 20.08
N SER A 625 23.02 11.42 20.36
CA SER A 625 22.84 12.72 19.70
C SER A 625 23.08 12.65 18.18
N LEU A 626 22.50 13.57 17.41
CA LEU A 626 22.62 13.57 15.95
C LEU A 626 24.10 13.64 15.50
N ARG A 627 24.92 14.40 16.21
CA ARG A 627 26.37 14.48 15.99
C ARG A 627 27.04 13.11 16.12
N THR A 628 26.75 12.36 17.19
CA THR A 628 27.36 11.03 17.40
C THR A 628 26.91 10.04 16.33
N GLN A 629 25.63 10.08 15.93
CA GLN A 629 25.12 9.26 14.83
C GLN A 629 25.80 9.61 13.49
N MET A 630 25.92 10.89 13.14
CA MET A 630 26.56 11.32 11.90
C MET A 630 28.04 10.95 11.87
N ASP A 631 28.76 11.18 12.98
CA ASP A 631 30.17 10.83 13.09
C ASP A 631 30.39 9.31 12.93
N SER A 632 29.58 8.49 13.62
CA SER A 632 29.75 7.03 13.59
C SER A 632 29.30 6.38 12.27
N LEU A 633 28.24 6.88 11.64
CA LEU A 633 27.59 6.25 10.48
C LEU A 633 27.94 6.89 9.13
N LEU A 634 28.30 8.19 9.10
CA LEU A 634 28.55 8.96 7.87
C LEU A 634 30.00 9.45 7.73
N VAL A 635 30.70 9.69 8.85
CA VAL A 635 32.12 10.12 8.83
C VAL A 635 33.02 8.89 8.74
N LEU A 636 33.06 8.30 7.54
CA LEU A 636 33.75 7.05 7.23
C LEU A 636 35.29 7.17 7.19
N LYS A 637 35.91 8.04 8.01
CA LYS A 637 37.36 8.33 8.04
C LYS A 637 38.24 7.07 8.15
N HIS A 638 37.77 6.05 8.86
CA HIS A 638 38.47 4.78 9.06
C HIS A 638 38.52 3.88 7.80
N LEU A 639 37.86 4.25 6.70
CA LEU A 639 37.90 3.51 5.42
C LEU A 639 39.01 3.99 4.48
N GLN A 640 39.58 5.17 4.70
CA GLN A 640 40.71 5.67 3.91
C GLN A 640 42.01 4.89 4.21
N GLU A 641 42.15 4.33 5.42
CA GLU A 641 43.34 3.58 5.84
C GLU A 641 43.37 2.12 5.32
N HIS A 642 42.24 1.61 4.82
CA HIS A 642 42.07 0.22 4.36
C HIS A 642 41.45 0.13 2.95
N ALA A 643 42.00 0.90 2.00
CA ALA A 643 42.14 0.66 0.54
C ALA A 643 41.08 -0.14 -0.28
N GLU A 644 39.81 -0.23 0.13
CA GLU A 644 38.72 -0.89 -0.65
C GLU A 644 37.61 0.07 -1.11
N LEU A 645 37.69 1.37 -0.81
CA LEU A 645 36.63 2.34 -1.08
C LEU A 645 37.13 3.62 -1.74
N ASP A 646 36.86 3.74 -3.05
CA ASP A 646 37.09 4.99 -3.79
C ASP A 646 35.94 5.98 -3.55
N LEU A 647 36.17 6.94 -2.65
CA LEU A 647 35.24 8.01 -2.33
C LEU A 647 34.90 8.91 -3.54
N ALA A 648 35.72 8.94 -4.60
CA ALA A 648 35.40 9.68 -5.82
C ALA A 648 34.30 8.98 -6.65
N THR A 649 34.11 7.66 -6.50
CA THR A 649 33.00 6.92 -7.14
C THR A 649 31.69 6.95 -6.35
N LEU A 650 31.73 7.40 -5.09
CA LEU A 650 30.54 7.47 -4.25
C LEU A 650 29.57 8.57 -4.76
N PRO A 651 28.27 8.29 -4.89
CA PRO A 651 27.26 9.32 -5.11
C PRO A 651 27.29 10.35 -3.96
N HIS A 652 27.54 11.61 -4.30
CA HIS A 652 27.99 12.64 -3.34
C HIS A 652 26.90 13.60 -2.88
N VAL A 653 25.70 13.58 -3.48
CA VAL A 653 24.65 14.57 -3.19
C VAL A 653 23.73 14.10 -2.07
N ILE A 654 23.54 14.92 -1.04
CA ILE A 654 22.61 14.68 0.08
C ILE A 654 21.55 15.80 0.09
N LEU A 655 20.30 15.48 -0.25
CA LEU A 655 19.19 16.43 -0.22
C LEU A 655 18.35 16.29 1.06
N ILE A 656 18.00 17.42 1.66
CA ILE A 656 17.09 17.52 2.81
C ILE A 656 16.00 18.54 2.47
N ASP A 657 14.76 18.08 2.26
CA ASP A 657 13.61 18.95 1.96
C ASP A 657 12.74 19.19 3.19
N GLY A 658 12.27 20.42 3.34
CA GLY A 658 11.25 20.81 4.32
C GLY A 658 11.75 20.74 5.76
N LEU A 659 12.95 21.23 6.07
CA LEU A 659 13.44 21.21 7.46
C LEU A 659 12.51 21.98 8.43
N ASP A 660 11.77 22.98 7.93
CA ASP A 660 10.67 23.67 8.63
C ASP A 660 9.45 22.79 8.97
N GLU A 661 9.35 21.59 8.38
CA GLU A 661 8.34 20.58 8.73
C GLU A 661 8.80 19.61 9.84
N CYS A 662 10.03 19.78 10.35
CA CYS A 662 10.53 19.05 11.52
C CYS A 662 10.01 19.65 12.85
N LYS A 663 9.67 18.79 13.81
CA LYS A 663 9.22 19.17 15.15
C LYS A 663 10.35 19.85 15.97
N GLY A 664 10.18 21.14 16.21
CA GLY A 664 10.99 21.95 17.13
C GLY A 664 12.22 22.58 16.48
N GLU A 665 12.32 23.92 16.53
CA GLU A 665 13.45 24.66 15.96
C GLU A 665 14.80 24.29 16.62
N GLU A 666 14.82 23.89 17.89
CA GLU A 666 16.01 23.35 18.56
C GLU A 666 16.56 22.08 17.88
N ARG A 667 15.67 21.21 17.38
CA ARG A 667 16.07 19.98 16.64
C ARG A 667 16.53 20.30 15.23
N GLN A 668 15.92 21.32 14.59
CA GLN A 668 16.45 21.87 13.34
C GLN A 668 17.88 22.41 13.55
N GLN A 669 18.12 23.15 14.64
CA GLN A 669 19.44 23.68 14.99
C GLN A 669 20.46 22.58 15.32
N GLU A 670 20.09 21.55 16.08
CA GLU A 670 20.94 20.38 16.37
C GLU A 670 21.42 19.71 15.07
N LEU A 671 20.51 19.54 14.10
CA LEU A 671 20.83 18.96 12.80
C LEU A 671 21.80 19.85 11.99
N LEU A 672 21.58 21.17 11.94
CA LEU A 672 22.44 22.11 11.22
C LEU A 672 23.86 22.14 11.80
N ILE A 673 24.00 22.05 13.13
CA ILE A 673 25.29 21.96 13.82
C ILE A 673 25.97 20.62 13.50
N ALA A 674 25.26 19.49 13.60
CA ALA A 674 25.80 18.18 13.28
C ALA A 674 26.28 18.08 11.81
N ILE A 675 25.50 18.62 10.86
CA ILE A 675 25.89 18.73 9.44
C ILE A 675 27.20 19.50 9.29
N ARG A 676 27.34 20.64 9.96
CA ARG A 676 28.56 21.46 9.92
C ARG A 676 29.77 20.68 10.41
N GLU A 677 29.69 20.13 11.62
CA GLU A 677 30.81 19.50 12.32
C GLU A 677 31.21 18.14 11.74
N CYS A 678 30.24 17.37 11.22
CA CYS A 678 30.48 16.03 10.71
C CYS A 678 30.72 16.00 9.19
N LEU A 679 30.03 16.82 8.40
CA LEU A 679 30.03 16.68 6.94
C LEU A 679 30.72 17.83 6.22
N LEU A 680 30.63 19.07 6.72
CA LEU A 680 31.19 20.25 6.05
C LEU A 680 32.61 20.65 6.51
N THR A 681 33.06 20.18 7.68
CA THR A 681 34.44 20.42 8.20
C THR A 681 35.38 19.23 8.04
N ASN A 682 34.94 18.15 7.39
CA ASN A 682 35.77 16.98 7.07
C ASN A 682 36.02 16.88 5.55
N ASP A 683 37.06 16.14 5.15
CA ASP A 683 37.44 15.94 3.74
C ASP A 683 36.57 14.86 3.05
N LEU A 684 35.25 14.91 3.28
CA LEU A 684 34.25 14.05 2.66
C LEU A 684 33.75 14.64 1.33
N PRO A 685 33.38 13.84 0.33
CA PRO A 685 32.94 14.35 -0.97
C PRO A 685 31.56 15.03 -0.95
N PHE A 686 30.84 14.97 0.18
CA PHE A 686 29.41 15.26 0.23
C PHE A 686 29.05 16.72 -0.04
N HIS A 687 28.14 16.92 -0.99
CA HIS A 687 27.45 18.17 -1.25
C HIS A 687 26.04 18.09 -0.65
N ILE A 688 25.71 19.02 0.25
CA ILE A 688 24.49 18.99 1.05
C ILE A 688 23.56 20.08 0.57
N PHE A 689 22.33 19.73 0.22
CA PHE A 689 21.33 20.68 -0.23
C PHE A 689 20.13 20.70 0.72
N ILE A 690 19.96 21.80 1.46
CA ILE A 690 18.83 22.00 2.37
C ILE A 690 17.80 22.93 1.75
N ALA A 691 16.56 22.48 1.62
CA ALA A 691 15.41 23.31 1.27
C ALA A 691 14.54 23.52 2.52
N SER A 692 14.26 24.78 2.89
CA SER A 692 13.49 25.11 4.10
C SER A 692 12.82 26.48 4.03
N ARG A 693 11.86 26.76 4.90
CA ARG A 693 11.46 28.16 5.20
C ARG A 693 12.54 28.85 6.03
N PRO A 694 12.64 30.20 5.98
CA PRO A 694 13.54 30.97 6.84
C PRO A 694 12.97 31.11 8.27
N GLU A 695 12.71 29.97 8.91
CA GLU A 695 12.42 29.86 10.35
C GLU A 695 13.67 30.21 11.18
N TRP A 696 13.55 30.37 12.51
CA TRP A 696 14.60 30.98 13.33
C TRP A 696 15.95 30.25 13.20
N ALA A 697 15.95 28.91 13.26
CA ALA A 697 17.16 28.10 13.18
C ALA A 697 17.90 28.27 11.85
N ILE A 698 17.17 28.24 10.72
CA ILE A 698 17.72 28.46 9.37
C ILE A 698 18.22 29.89 9.22
N ARG A 699 17.41 30.88 9.63
CA ARG A 699 17.73 32.30 9.48
C ARG A 699 19.00 32.66 10.26
N THR A 700 19.09 32.27 11.54
CA THR A 700 20.26 32.57 12.38
C THR A 700 21.50 31.74 12.04
N ALA A 701 21.35 30.63 11.32
CA ALA A 701 22.49 29.94 10.71
C ALA A 701 23.07 30.67 9.47
N LEU A 702 22.23 31.39 8.70
CA LEU A 702 22.55 31.98 7.40
C LEU A 702 22.61 33.52 7.37
N GLU A 703 22.26 34.21 8.46
CA GLU A 703 22.39 35.67 8.57
C GLU A 703 23.87 36.10 8.78
N PRO A 704 24.21 37.40 8.66
CA PRO A 704 25.58 37.88 8.90
C PRO A 704 26.06 37.52 10.32
N GLY A 705 27.17 36.77 10.41
CA GLY A 705 27.67 36.21 11.68
C GLY A 705 27.14 34.80 12.01
N GLY A 706 26.18 34.28 11.23
CA GLY A 706 25.64 32.94 11.35
C GLY A 706 26.67 31.84 11.03
N HIS A 707 26.57 30.71 11.73
CA HIS A 707 27.59 29.66 11.73
C HIS A 707 27.71 28.85 10.42
N LEU A 708 26.74 28.98 9.50
CA LEU A 708 26.78 28.38 8.15
C LEU A 708 27.08 29.40 7.05
N ARG A 709 27.04 30.72 7.32
CA ARG A 709 27.09 31.78 6.29
C ARG A 709 28.30 31.68 5.36
N ALA A 710 29.48 31.34 5.88
CA ALA A 710 30.70 31.23 5.07
C ALA A 710 30.80 29.93 4.25
N LEU A 711 30.01 28.91 4.61
CA LEU A 711 30.01 27.59 3.98
C LEU A 711 28.86 27.41 2.98
N ALA A 712 27.80 28.21 3.12
CA ALA A 712 26.56 28.07 2.38
C ALA A 712 26.49 28.97 1.13
N TYR A 713 26.14 28.38 -0.01
CA TYR A 713 25.48 29.10 -1.09
C TYR A 713 23.99 29.24 -0.76
N HIS A 714 23.49 30.47 -0.62
CA HIS A 714 22.13 30.76 -0.14
C HIS A 714 21.26 31.37 -1.23
N VAL A 715 20.21 30.64 -1.62
CA VAL A 715 19.18 31.06 -2.57
C VAL A 715 17.88 31.40 -1.84
N GLN A 716 17.23 32.49 -2.25
CA GLN A 716 15.94 32.99 -1.77
C GLN A 716 14.94 33.01 -2.94
N LEU A 717 14.19 31.91 -3.14
CA LEU A 717 13.30 31.70 -4.31
C LEU A 717 12.24 32.77 -4.58
N ASN A 718 11.90 33.59 -3.59
CA ASN A 718 10.91 34.66 -3.68
C ASN A 718 11.52 36.05 -3.86
N VAL A 719 12.86 36.15 -3.85
CA VAL A 719 13.64 37.40 -3.98
C VAL A 719 14.50 37.33 -5.24
N ASP A 720 15.16 36.19 -5.45
CA ASP A 720 16.18 36.02 -6.49
C ASP A 720 15.58 35.63 -7.86
N TYR A 721 14.35 35.09 -7.89
CA TYR A 721 13.68 34.68 -9.14
C TYR A 721 12.19 35.07 -9.17
N ASP A 722 11.75 35.65 -10.28
CA ASP A 722 10.33 35.87 -10.56
C ASP A 722 9.66 34.57 -11.01
N ALA A 723 8.62 34.13 -10.28
CA ALA A 723 7.84 32.94 -10.64
C ALA A 723 6.72 33.22 -11.65
N SER A 724 6.45 34.48 -12.00
CA SER A 724 5.34 34.89 -12.87
C SER A 724 5.40 34.31 -14.31
N PRO A 725 6.58 34.18 -14.96
CA PRO A 725 6.69 33.48 -16.24
C PRO A 725 6.32 31.99 -16.14
N ASP A 726 6.74 31.34 -15.05
CA ASP A 726 6.50 29.91 -14.84
C ASP A 726 5.04 29.60 -14.48
N THR A 727 4.42 30.42 -13.62
CA THR A 727 2.99 30.25 -13.27
C THR A 727 2.08 30.49 -14.48
N ARG A 728 2.46 31.40 -15.39
CA ARG A 728 1.79 31.61 -16.69
C ARG A 728 1.87 30.36 -17.57
N ARG A 729 3.06 29.78 -17.76
CA ARG A 729 3.25 28.53 -18.53
C ARG A 729 2.45 27.38 -17.93
N TYR A 730 2.56 27.18 -16.62
CA TYR A 730 1.80 26.17 -15.86
C TYR A 730 0.29 26.31 -16.10
N LEU A 731 -0.30 27.49 -15.85
CA LEU A 731 -1.73 27.69 -16.05
C LEU A 731 -2.15 27.46 -17.49
N ARG A 732 -1.38 27.95 -18.47
CA ARG A 732 -1.69 27.76 -19.89
C ARG A 732 -1.70 26.27 -20.27
N ARG A 733 -0.59 25.55 -20.02
CA ARG A 733 -0.45 24.10 -20.30
C ARG A 733 -1.59 23.29 -19.66
N ARG A 734 -1.93 23.60 -18.41
CA ARG A 734 -2.97 22.90 -17.65
C ARG A 734 -4.40 23.27 -18.10
N PHE A 735 -4.63 24.49 -18.58
CA PHE A 735 -5.92 24.89 -19.15
C PHE A 735 -6.13 24.37 -20.58
N GLU A 736 -5.06 24.33 -21.39
CA GLU A 736 -5.04 23.67 -22.70
C GLU A 736 -5.37 22.18 -22.58
N GLN A 737 -4.79 21.50 -21.58
CA GLN A 737 -5.17 20.13 -21.22
C GLN A 737 -6.67 20.05 -20.89
N LEU A 738 -7.24 20.93 -20.07
CA LEU A 738 -8.68 20.86 -19.75
C LEU A 738 -9.62 21.13 -20.94
N SER A 739 -9.14 21.64 -22.08
CA SER A 739 -9.97 21.94 -23.27
C SER A 739 -10.68 20.71 -23.86
N PHE A 740 -10.16 19.49 -23.69
CA PHE A 740 -10.89 18.28 -24.14
C PHE A 740 -12.15 18.03 -23.30
N ARG A 741 -12.18 18.45 -22.03
CA ARG A 741 -13.35 18.31 -21.14
C ARG A 741 -14.44 19.34 -21.40
N THR A 742 -14.07 20.50 -21.94
CA THR A 742 -15.03 21.57 -22.27
C THR A 742 -15.58 21.43 -23.69
N GLY A 743 -14.91 20.66 -24.56
CA GLY A 743 -15.23 20.59 -25.99
C GLY A 743 -15.01 21.90 -26.74
N ASN A 744 -14.36 22.88 -26.10
CA ASN A 744 -14.18 24.24 -26.62
C ASN A 744 -12.77 24.74 -26.24
N PRO A 745 -11.85 24.91 -27.20
CA PRO A 745 -10.48 25.38 -26.92
C PRO A 745 -10.42 26.86 -26.47
N HIS A 746 -11.48 27.64 -26.64
CA HIS A 746 -11.57 29.06 -26.27
C HIS A 746 -12.33 29.29 -24.96
N TRP A 747 -12.31 28.30 -24.05
CA TRP A 747 -13.02 28.37 -22.77
C TRP A 747 -12.35 29.31 -21.73
N PHE A 748 -11.11 29.73 -22.00
CA PHE A 748 -10.33 30.71 -21.24
C PHE A 748 -9.68 31.72 -22.19
N THR A 749 -9.20 32.84 -21.64
CA THR A 749 -8.42 33.86 -22.36
C THR A 749 -7.10 34.13 -21.67
N GLU A 750 -6.13 34.70 -22.38
CA GLU A 750 -4.84 35.09 -21.79
C GLU A 750 -5.02 36.10 -20.65
N SER A 751 -6.00 37.01 -20.75
CA SER A 751 -6.36 37.94 -19.66
C SER A 751 -6.80 37.21 -18.38
N ASN A 752 -7.45 36.04 -18.49
CA ASN A 752 -7.77 35.22 -17.32
C ASN A 752 -6.51 34.63 -16.69
N ILE A 753 -5.54 34.21 -17.50
CA ILE A 753 -4.24 33.71 -17.01
C ILE A 753 -3.49 34.83 -16.28
N GLU A 754 -3.33 36.01 -16.90
CA GLU A 754 -2.65 37.16 -16.28
C GLU A 754 -3.30 37.58 -14.96
N THR A 755 -4.64 37.59 -14.90
CA THR A 755 -5.39 37.89 -13.66
C THR A 755 -5.02 36.91 -12.53
N LEU A 756 -4.91 35.62 -12.82
CA LEU A 756 -4.55 34.58 -11.85
C LEU A 756 -3.06 34.59 -11.49
N VAL A 757 -2.17 34.89 -12.45
CA VAL A 757 -0.72 35.04 -12.24
C VAL A 757 -0.44 36.21 -11.30
N HIS A 758 -1.03 37.38 -11.58
CA HIS A 758 -0.89 38.58 -10.75
C HIS A 758 -1.41 38.34 -9.32
N ALA A 759 -2.60 37.75 -9.20
CA ALA A 759 -3.19 37.39 -7.90
C ALA A 759 -2.37 36.36 -7.11
N GLY A 760 -1.61 35.50 -7.80
CA GLY A 760 -0.70 34.56 -7.16
C GLY A 760 0.49 35.22 -6.47
N SER A 761 0.90 36.43 -6.87
CA SER A 761 2.01 37.19 -6.26
C SER A 761 3.28 36.33 -6.03
N GLY A 762 3.67 35.56 -7.05
CA GLY A 762 4.80 34.63 -7.00
C GLY A 762 4.61 33.35 -6.17
N GLN A 763 3.44 33.12 -5.57
CA GLN A 763 3.11 31.92 -4.80
C GLN A 763 2.49 30.84 -5.69
N PHE A 764 3.29 29.83 -6.07
CA PHE A 764 2.85 28.73 -6.94
C PHE A 764 1.65 27.95 -6.39
N ILE A 765 1.54 27.85 -5.06
CA ILE A 765 0.38 27.23 -4.40
C ILE A 765 -0.96 27.89 -4.76
N TYR A 766 -1.00 29.21 -5.03
CA TYR A 766 -2.23 29.88 -5.45
C TYR A 766 -2.73 29.31 -6.78
N VAL A 767 -1.89 29.35 -7.82
CA VAL A 767 -2.26 28.87 -9.15
C VAL A 767 -2.50 27.35 -9.19
N ALA A 768 -1.78 26.58 -8.38
CA ALA A 768 -2.03 25.15 -8.20
C ALA A 768 -3.38 24.87 -7.51
N THR A 769 -3.74 25.60 -6.46
CA THR A 769 -5.07 25.49 -5.81
C THR A 769 -6.20 25.91 -6.75
N VAL A 770 -6.00 26.98 -7.52
CA VAL A 770 -6.96 27.42 -8.56
C VAL A 770 -7.15 26.33 -9.62
N TYR A 771 -6.06 25.78 -10.16
CA TYR A 771 -6.14 24.68 -11.12
C TYR A 771 -6.87 23.47 -10.52
N ARG A 772 -6.50 23.00 -9.33
CA ARG A 772 -7.16 21.87 -8.64
C ARG A 772 -8.65 22.12 -8.37
N TYR A 773 -9.05 23.37 -8.14
CA TYR A 773 -10.45 23.75 -8.00
C TYR A 773 -11.16 23.67 -9.35
N ILE A 774 -10.60 24.25 -10.41
CA ILE A 774 -11.17 24.26 -11.77
C ILE A 774 -11.24 22.86 -12.37
N SER A 775 -10.23 22.01 -12.10
CA SER A 775 -10.11 20.64 -12.62
C SER A 775 -11.03 19.62 -11.94
N GLU A 776 -11.87 20.03 -10.98
CA GLU A 776 -12.83 19.15 -10.30
C GLU A 776 -13.61 18.28 -11.30
N ARG A 777 -13.61 16.96 -11.07
CA ARG A 777 -14.10 15.95 -12.01
C ARG A 777 -15.59 16.12 -12.32
N ARG A 778 -16.39 16.51 -11.32
CA ARG A 778 -17.86 16.65 -11.42
C ARG A 778 -18.36 18.05 -11.79
N ALA A 779 -17.46 18.98 -12.13
CA ALA A 779 -17.81 20.37 -12.45
C ALA A 779 -17.36 20.79 -13.85
N SER A 780 -18.01 21.82 -14.41
CA SER A 780 -17.55 22.50 -15.62
C SER A 780 -16.32 23.36 -15.30
N PRO A 781 -15.17 23.16 -15.98
CA PRO A 781 -14.00 24.01 -15.82
C PRO A 781 -14.29 25.48 -16.11
N ALA A 782 -15.09 25.76 -17.15
CA ALA A 782 -15.43 27.12 -17.56
C ALA A 782 -16.25 27.86 -16.48
N GLU A 783 -17.22 27.20 -15.86
CA GLU A 783 -17.99 27.83 -14.76
C GLU A 783 -17.14 28.01 -13.50
N ARG A 784 -16.25 27.05 -13.18
CA ARG A 784 -15.34 27.20 -12.04
C ARG A 784 -14.29 28.29 -12.26
N LEU A 785 -13.81 28.50 -13.48
CA LEU A 785 -12.93 29.62 -13.81
C LEU A 785 -13.64 30.97 -13.60
N LYS A 786 -14.87 31.13 -14.09
CA LYS A 786 -15.69 32.33 -13.83
C LYS A 786 -15.83 32.59 -12.33
N ILE A 787 -16.16 31.56 -11.56
CA ILE A 787 -16.30 31.65 -10.09
C ILE A 787 -15.00 32.14 -9.44
N VAL A 788 -13.87 31.50 -9.70
CA VAL A 788 -12.57 31.88 -9.11
C VAL A 788 -12.17 33.32 -9.46
N LEU A 789 -12.43 33.76 -10.69
CA LEU A 789 -12.14 35.14 -11.11
C LEU A 789 -12.93 36.18 -10.31
N THR A 790 -14.13 35.86 -9.79
CA THR A 790 -14.85 36.77 -8.87
C THR A 790 -14.24 36.83 -7.47
N TRP A 791 -13.48 35.80 -7.08
CA TRP A 791 -12.76 35.77 -5.80
C TRP A 791 -11.43 36.52 -5.90
N THR A 792 -10.86 36.66 -7.08
CA THR A 792 -9.58 37.36 -7.29
C THR A 792 -9.69 38.87 -6.96
N PRO A 793 -8.82 39.43 -6.09
CA PRO A 793 -8.79 40.87 -5.81
C PRO A 793 -8.35 41.70 -7.03
N HIS A 794 -8.90 42.89 -7.20
CA HIS A 794 -8.43 43.86 -8.20
C HIS A 794 -7.14 44.57 -7.74
N GLU A 795 -6.37 45.09 -8.70
CA GLU A 795 -5.01 45.64 -8.54
C GLU A 795 -4.83 46.59 -7.35
N ALA A 796 -5.82 47.43 -7.05
CA ALA A 796 -5.74 48.42 -5.97
C ALA A 796 -5.90 47.87 -4.54
N GLN A 797 -6.12 46.56 -4.36
CA GLN A 797 -6.44 45.94 -3.06
C GLN A 797 -5.35 45.00 -2.51
N ILE A 798 -4.30 44.67 -3.27
CA ILE A 798 -3.30 43.68 -2.82
C ILE A 798 -2.24 44.39 -1.95
N ALA A 799 -2.50 44.47 -0.65
CA ALA A 799 -1.57 45.09 0.32
C ALA A 799 -0.60 44.08 0.97
N ARG A 800 -0.88 42.77 0.89
CA ARG A 800 -0.10 41.72 1.60
C ARG A 800 0.10 40.43 0.76
N PRO A 801 1.27 39.76 0.85
CA PRO A 801 1.60 38.59 0.00
C PRO A 801 0.70 37.35 0.09
N PHE A 802 -0.16 37.24 1.11
CA PHE A 802 -1.06 36.10 1.30
C PHE A 802 -2.54 36.44 1.15
N GLU A 803 -2.91 37.69 0.90
CA GLU A 803 -4.30 38.16 0.98
C GLU A 803 -5.22 37.52 -0.07
N ALA A 804 -4.75 37.40 -1.32
CA ALA A 804 -5.47 36.70 -2.38
C ALA A 804 -5.61 35.18 -2.10
N LEU A 805 -4.59 34.57 -1.49
CA LEU A 805 -4.58 33.15 -1.12
C LEU A 805 -5.52 32.87 0.06
N ASP A 806 -5.53 33.73 1.07
CA ASP A 806 -6.42 33.65 2.22
C ASP A 806 -7.89 33.85 1.80
N LYS A 807 -8.16 34.76 0.86
CA LYS A 807 -9.49 34.91 0.24
C LYS A 807 -9.89 33.65 -0.54
N LEU A 808 -9.00 33.07 -1.35
CA LEU A 808 -9.26 31.83 -2.07
C LEU A 808 -9.61 30.66 -1.13
N TYR A 809 -8.85 30.49 -0.04
CA TYR A 809 -9.15 29.49 1.00
C TYR A 809 -10.48 29.75 1.69
N THR A 810 -10.76 31.01 2.04
CA THR A 810 -12.02 31.44 2.67
C THR A 810 -13.22 31.09 1.81
N GLU A 811 -13.20 31.43 0.53
CA GLU A 811 -14.31 31.17 -0.40
C GLU A 811 -14.52 29.66 -0.64
N ILE A 812 -13.45 28.88 -0.81
CA ILE A 812 -13.56 27.42 -0.94
C ILE A 812 -14.17 26.81 0.33
N LEU A 813 -13.73 27.26 1.52
CA LEU A 813 -14.27 26.78 2.80
C LEU A 813 -15.74 27.16 3.02
N LEU A 814 -16.14 28.39 2.70
CA LEU A 814 -17.54 28.83 2.83
C LEU A 814 -18.46 28.04 1.90
N ASN A 815 -18.00 27.74 0.68
CA ASN A 815 -18.76 26.90 -0.26
C ASN A 815 -18.86 25.44 0.19
N ALA A 816 -17.77 24.86 0.73
CA ALA A 816 -17.79 23.51 1.29
C ALA A 816 -18.69 23.41 2.53
N LYS A 817 -18.57 24.37 3.46
CA LYS A 817 -19.44 24.51 4.65
C LYS A 817 -20.91 24.55 4.26
N LYS A 818 -21.29 25.46 3.34
CA LYS A 818 -22.67 25.64 2.88
C LYS A 818 -23.26 24.36 2.28
N LYS A 819 -22.45 23.58 1.54
CA LYS A 819 -22.90 22.30 0.97
C LYS A 819 -23.04 21.21 2.02
N TYR A 820 -22.07 21.10 2.94
CA TYR A 820 -22.10 20.12 4.02
C TYR A 820 -23.28 20.34 4.96
N GLU A 821 -23.52 21.60 5.38
CA GLU A 821 -24.63 21.97 6.26
C GLU A 821 -26.02 21.87 5.58
N ALA A 822 -26.07 21.83 4.25
CA ALA A 822 -27.30 21.59 3.48
C ALA A 822 -27.69 20.10 3.37
N VAL A 823 -26.88 19.18 3.89
CA VAL A 823 -27.22 17.75 3.95
C VAL A 823 -27.95 17.46 5.26
N ASP A 824 -29.22 17.06 5.19
CA ASP A 824 -30.10 16.86 6.36
C ASP A 824 -29.48 15.94 7.44
N THR A 825 -28.74 14.90 7.05
CA THR A 825 -28.08 13.96 7.98
C THR A 825 -26.91 14.58 8.76
N HIS A 826 -26.47 15.78 8.39
CA HIS A 826 -25.40 16.55 9.04
C HIS A 826 -25.91 17.81 9.77
N CYS A 827 -27.23 18.07 9.74
CA CYS A 827 -27.85 19.18 10.45
C CYS A 827 -27.46 19.19 11.94
N GLY A 828 -26.94 20.33 12.41
CA GLY A 828 -26.45 20.51 13.78
C GLY A 828 -24.99 20.09 14.04
N ARG A 829 -24.24 19.62 13.04
CA ARG A 829 -22.78 19.39 13.14
C ARG A 829 -22.00 20.62 12.68
N ASP A 830 -21.10 21.13 13.51
CA ASP A 830 -20.21 22.24 13.15
C ASP A 830 -19.10 21.76 12.19
N PHE A 831 -19.23 22.13 10.92
CA PHE A 831 -18.28 21.81 9.85
C PHE A 831 -16.85 22.30 10.16
N LEU A 832 -16.70 23.52 10.68
CA LEU A 832 -15.39 24.14 10.92
C LEU A 832 -14.69 23.45 12.09
N LEU A 833 -15.44 23.11 13.14
CA LEU A 833 -14.94 22.35 14.28
C LEU A 833 -14.48 20.94 13.87
N LEU A 834 -15.27 20.23 13.06
CA LEU A 834 -14.90 18.90 12.54
C LEU A 834 -13.65 18.95 11.66
N LEU A 835 -13.56 19.93 10.76
CA LEU A 835 -12.37 20.16 9.94
C LEU A 835 -11.14 20.50 10.80
N ARG A 836 -11.33 21.29 11.86
CA ARG A 836 -10.25 21.64 12.80
C ARG A 836 -9.77 20.45 13.63
N VAL A 837 -10.67 19.57 14.08
CA VAL A 837 -10.29 18.28 14.73
C VAL A 837 -9.39 17.47 13.80
N HIS A 838 -9.80 17.32 12.52
CA HIS A 838 -9.01 16.59 11.54
C HIS A 838 -7.62 17.22 11.31
N GLN A 839 -7.57 18.53 11.03
CA GLN A 839 -6.31 19.24 10.83
C GLN A 839 -5.39 19.16 12.06
N ALA A 840 -5.95 19.27 13.27
CA ALA A 840 -5.19 19.25 14.51
C ALA A 840 -4.57 17.86 14.75
N ASN A 841 -5.29 16.78 14.43
CA ASN A 841 -4.76 15.42 14.53
C ASN A 841 -3.61 15.20 13.51
N CYS A 842 -3.84 15.55 12.24
CA CYS A 842 -2.84 15.39 11.19
C CYS A 842 -1.58 16.22 11.44
N SER A 843 -1.71 17.45 11.94
CA SER A 843 -0.58 18.35 12.20
C SER A 843 0.08 18.14 13.57
N SER A 844 -0.17 16.99 14.23
CA SER A 844 0.33 16.67 15.58
C SER A 844 0.01 17.74 16.66
N ARG A 845 -1.07 18.52 16.51
CA ARG A 845 -1.47 19.58 17.44
C ARG A 845 -2.26 19.07 18.66
N LEU A 846 -2.79 17.84 18.62
CA LEU A 846 -3.57 17.25 19.72
C LEU A 846 -2.74 16.73 20.91
N SER A 847 -1.44 17.07 21.00
CA SER A 847 -0.45 16.57 21.98
C SER A 847 -0.13 15.06 21.90
N ILE A 848 -1.06 14.23 21.42
CA ILE A 848 -0.85 12.82 21.06
C ILE A 848 -1.32 12.60 19.62
N TRP A 849 -0.71 11.62 18.92
CA TRP A 849 -1.25 11.12 17.66
C TRP A 849 -2.38 10.13 17.93
N VAL A 850 -3.56 10.37 17.36
CA VAL A 850 -4.72 9.49 17.50
C VAL A 850 -4.98 8.79 16.16
N PRO A 851 -5.08 7.44 16.12
CA PRO A 851 -5.49 6.73 14.92
C PRO A 851 -6.79 7.29 14.35
N TRP A 852 -6.84 7.50 13.03
CA TRP A 852 -7.98 8.18 12.39
C TRP A 852 -9.31 7.48 12.69
N MET A 853 -9.31 6.14 12.69
CA MET A 853 -10.49 5.33 13.01
C MET A 853 -10.98 5.49 14.46
N ASN A 854 -10.13 5.96 15.39
CA ASN A 854 -10.57 6.33 16.74
C ASN A 854 -11.18 7.74 16.75
N ILE A 855 -10.63 8.70 15.99
CA ILE A 855 -11.23 10.03 15.84
C ILE A 855 -12.64 9.95 15.22
N THR A 856 -12.86 9.19 14.15
CA THR A 856 -14.20 9.06 13.54
C THR A 856 -15.22 8.42 14.49
N LYS A 857 -14.82 7.35 15.20
CA LYS A 857 -15.64 6.73 16.24
C LYS A 857 -16.00 7.71 17.36
N LEU A 858 -15.02 8.48 17.87
CA LEU A 858 -15.25 9.52 18.88
C LEU A 858 -16.24 10.59 18.38
N LEU A 859 -16.08 11.06 17.14
CA LEU A 859 -16.97 12.05 16.51
C LEU A 859 -18.34 11.48 16.05
N ARG A 860 -18.60 10.19 16.22
CA ARG A 860 -19.81 9.49 15.72
C ARG A 860 -20.03 9.71 14.21
N MET A 861 -18.93 9.70 13.46
CA MET A 861 -18.91 9.76 12.01
C MET A 861 -18.65 8.38 11.43
N ASP A 862 -19.47 7.97 10.46
CA ASP A 862 -19.14 6.85 9.59
C ASP A 862 -18.18 7.30 8.47
N LYS A 863 -17.63 6.33 7.73
CA LYS A 863 -16.70 6.59 6.63
C LYS A 863 -17.31 7.52 5.57
N VAL A 864 -18.61 7.40 5.30
CA VAL A 864 -19.31 8.20 4.28
C VAL A 864 -19.47 9.66 4.72
N SER A 865 -19.87 9.92 5.97
CA SER A 865 -19.91 11.29 6.53
C SER A 865 -18.53 11.95 6.49
N THR A 866 -17.48 11.17 6.77
CA THR A 866 -16.09 11.61 6.69
C THR A 866 -15.66 11.94 5.25
N GLU A 867 -16.01 11.10 4.26
CA GLU A 867 -15.75 11.37 2.84
C GLU A 867 -16.53 12.60 2.34
N ILE A 868 -17.76 12.83 2.83
CA ILE A 868 -18.54 14.03 2.50
C ILE A 868 -17.88 15.30 3.05
N LEU A 869 -17.41 15.28 4.32
CA LEU A 869 -16.75 16.43 4.98
C LEU A 869 -15.59 17.02 4.17
N ILE A 870 -14.82 16.16 3.50
CA ILE A 870 -13.64 16.56 2.72
C ILE A 870 -13.87 16.65 1.20
N SER A 871 -15.02 16.19 0.69
CA SER A 871 -15.24 16.05 -0.76
C SER A 871 -15.12 17.37 -1.52
N ASP A 872 -15.70 18.46 -1.01
CA ASP A 872 -15.57 19.80 -1.58
C ASP A 872 -14.24 20.51 -1.27
N LEU A 873 -13.36 19.89 -0.48
CA LEU A 873 -12.04 20.43 -0.11
C LEU A 873 -10.87 19.83 -0.92
N HIS A 874 -11.15 19.07 -1.98
CA HIS A 874 -10.15 18.43 -2.85
C HIS A 874 -9.05 19.39 -3.37
N SER A 875 -9.39 20.66 -3.60
CA SER A 875 -8.42 21.70 -4.02
C SER A 875 -7.45 22.15 -2.92
N LEU A 876 -7.81 21.97 -1.65
CA LEU A 876 -7.02 22.36 -0.46
C LEU A 876 -6.32 21.17 0.21
N ALA A 877 -6.78 19.96 -0.11
CA ALA A 877 -6.38 18.73 0.54
C ALA A 877 -5.62 17.82 -0.44
N LEU A 878 -4.37 17.49 -0.11
CA LEU A 878 -3.59 16.48 -0.81
C LEU A 878 -4.15 15.11 -0.44
N LEU A 879 -5.04 14.59 -1.27
CA LEU A 879 -5.45 13.19 -1.22
C LEU A 879 -4.20 12.31 -1.25
N ARG A 880 -4.01 11.56 -0.16
CA ARG A 880 -3.09 10.44 -0.09
C ARG A 880 -3.76 9.34 0.69
N ILE A 881 -4.27 8.37 -0.05
CA ILE A 881 -4.59 7.05 0.50
C ILE A 881 -3.25 6.46 0.96
N GLY A 882 -3.18 6.14 2.26
CA GLY A 882 -1.95 5.71 2.94
C GLY A 882 -1.31 4.47 2.32
N GLY A 883 -0.02 4.27 2.61
CA GLY A 883 0.68 3.02 2.30
C GLY A 883 0.17 1.86 3.14
N ASP A 884 0.36 0.64 2.63
CA ASP A 884 -0.29 -0.61 3.05
C ASP A 884 0.18 -1.19 4.40
N ASP A 885 0.71 -0.38 5.31
CA ASP A 885 0.95 -0.85 6.68
C ASP A 885 -0.40 -0.89 7.43
N ASP A 886 -0.82 -2.12 7.77
CA ASP A 886 -2.05 -2.50 8.47
C ASP A 886 -2.24 -1.81 9.85
N SER A 887 -1.26 -1.00 10.27
CA SER A 887 -1.26 -0.15 11.45
C SER A 887 -2.20 1.06 11.34
N SER A 888 -3.50 0.86 11.09
CA SER A 888 -4.59 1.82 11.39
C SER A 888 -4.60 3.19 10.68
N ILE A 889 -3.64 3.50 9.80
CA ILE A 889 -3.53 4.77 9.06
C ILE A 889 -4.44 4.74 7.83
N SER A 890 -5.74 4.71 8.07
CA SER A 890 -6.74 5.16 7.09
C SER A 890 -6.68 6.68 6.97
N SER A 891 -5.56 7.22 6.48
CA SER A 891 -5.34 8.67 6.42
C SER A 891 -6.31 9.33 5.46
N LEU A 892 -7.10 10.25 6.00
CA LEU A 892 -7.68 11.33 5.22
C LEU A 892 -6.59 12.16 4.50
N PRO A 893 -6.97 12.95 3.49
CA PRO A 893 -6.08 13.85 2.77
C PRO A 893 -5.28 14.77 3.70
N ARG A 894 -3.97 14.86 3.49
CA ARG A 894 -3.13 15.81 4.24
C ARG A 894 -3.42 17.22 3.72
N LEU A 895 -3.63 18.17 4.63
CA LEU A 895 -3.75 19.57 4.25
C LEU A 895 -2.36 20.13 3.90
N HIS A 896 -2.25 20.91 2.82
CA HIS A 896 -0.99 21.57 2.49
C HIS A 896 -0.59 22.58 3.59
N LYS A 897 0.71 22.70 3.89
CA LYS A 897 1.23 23.49 5.03
C LYS A 897 0.69 24.93 5.05
N SER A 898 0.61 25.60 3.91
CA SER A 898 0.08 26.98 3.80
C SER A 898 -1.39 27.13 4.21
N PHE A 899 -2.19 26.07 4.06
CA PHE A 899 -3.59 26.03 4.46
C PHE A 899 -3.75 25.62 5.94
N SER A 900 -2.89 24.72 6.44
CA SER A 900 -2.76 24.51 7.89
C SER A 900 -2.36 25.81 8.61
N ASP A 901 -1.42 26.57 8.06
CA ASP A 901 -0.99 27.88 8.60
C ASP A 901 -2.09 28.96 8.50
N PHE A 902 -3.06 28.80 7.60
CA PHE A 902 -4.23 29.67 7.52
C PHE A 902 -5.19 29.35 8.67
N LEU A 903 -5.53 28.07 8.85
CA LEU A 903 -6.39 27.61 9.95
C LEU A 903 -5.77 27.81 11.34
N ASP A 904 -4.43 27.79 11.45
CA ASP A 904 -3.71 28.06 12.70
C ASP A 904 -3.64 29.55 13.08
N ALA A 905 -3.96 30.49 12.18
CA ALA A 905 -3.82 31.93 12.42
C ALA A 905 -5.17 32.66 12.40
N GLU A 906 -5.64 33.11 13.58
CA GLU A 906 -6.86 33.90 13.75
C GLU A 906 -6.90 35.15 12.85
N SER A 907 -5.77 35.84 12.70
CA SER A 907 -5.65 37.03 11.85
C SER A 907 -5.82 36.76 10.34
N ARG A 908 -5.69 35.49 9.91
CA ARG A 908 -5.89 35.05 8.52
C ARG A 908 -7.28 34.43 8.33
N ALA A 909 -7.63 33.46 9.16
CA ALA A 909 -8.89 32.73 9.08
C ALA A 909 -10.12 33.54 9.53
N LYS A 910 -9.94 34.56 10.39
CA LYS A 910 -11.00 35.46 10.88
C LYS A 910 -12.20 34.64 11.41
N ASP A 911 -13.40 34.85 10.87
CA ASP A 911 -14.64 34.17 11.27
C ASP A 911 -14.63 32.64 11.02
N LEU A 912 -13.64 32.12 10.28
CA LEU A 912 -13.42 30.68 10.09
C LEU A 912 -12.46 30.07 11.12
N PHE A 913 -11.88 30.87 12.02
CA PHE A 913 -10.92 30.40 13.01
C PHE A 913 -11.59 29.62 14.14
N VAL A 914 -11.10 28.40 14.38
CA VAL A 914 -11.52 27.57 15.52
C VAL A 914 -10.32 27.38 16.47
N PRO A 915 -10.37 27.94 17.69
CA PRO A 915 -9.34 27.72 18.71
C PRO A 915 -9.15 26.24 19.05
N LEU A 916 -7.90 25.81 19.28
CA LEU A 916 -7.60 24.44 19.70
C LEU A 916 -8.26 24.08 21.04
N THR A 917 -8.52 25.06 21.92
CA THR A 917 -9.28 24.84 23.16
C THR A 917 -10.72 24.38 22.91
N HIS A 918 -11.36 24.81 21.81
CA HIS A 918 -12.70 24.32 21.42
C HIS A 918 -12.63 22.91 20.84
N VAL A 919 -11.58 22.59 20.06
CA VAL A 919 -11.31 21.22 19.58
C VAL A 919 -11.14 20.26 20.77
N HIS A 920 -10.31 20.63 21.75
CA HIS A 920 -10.11 19.83 22.96
C HIS A 920 -11.38 19.72 23.80
N ALA A 921 -12.15 20.81 23.98
CA ALA A 921 -13.44 20.75 24.67
C ALA A 921 -14.43 19.81 23.96
N HIS A 922 -14.56 19.89 22.64
CA HIS A 922 -15.45 19.02 21.85
C HIS A 922 -15.06 17.55 21.95
N LEU A 923 -13.78 17.23 21.75
CA LEU A 923 -13.27 15.86 21.89
C LEU A 923 -13.46 15.33 23.33
N THR A 924 -13.29 16.18 24.35
CA THR A 924 -13.56 15.81 25.74
C THR A 924 -15.03 15.46 25.94
N LYS A 925 -15.97 16.30 25.45
CA LYS A 925 -17.43 16.02 25.50
C LYS A 925 -17.78 14.72 24.77
N CYS A 926 -17.17 14.45 23.62
CA CYS A 926 -17.32 13.17 22.91
C CYS A 926 -16.86 11.98 23.76
N CYS A 927 -15.70 12.06 24.41
CA CYS A 927 -15.23 10.98 25.29
C CYS A 927 -16.16 10.77 26.50
N LEU A 928 -16.57 11.83 27.19
CA LEU A 928 -17.51 11.75 28.32
C LEU A 928 -18.82 11.05 27.93
N LEU A 929 -19.41 11.45 26.79
CA LEU A 929 -20.63 10.84 26.26
C LEU A 929 -20.44 9.36 25.90
N HIS A 930 -19.30 9.00 25.29
CA HIS A 930 -19.02 7.61 24.94
C HIS A 930 -18.77 6.71 26.14
N ILE A 931 -18.10 7.22 27.18
CA ILE A 931 -17.89 6.48 28.44
C ILE A 931 -19.24 6.23 29.13
N ILE A 932 -20.13 7.22 29.19
CA ILE A 932 -21.48 7.04 29.75
C ILE A 932 -22.32 6.06 28.91
N GLN A 933 -22.29 6.16 27.58
CA GLN A 933 -23.28 5.51 26.71
C GLN A 933 -22.85 4.16 26.12
N SER A 934 -21.56 3.83 26.04
CA SER A 934 -21.09 2.64 25.33
C SER A 934 -21.16 1.36 26.18
N PRO A 935 -21.78 0.28 25.66
CA PRO A 935 -21.62 -1.08 26.19
C PRO A 935 -20.46 -1.84 25.51
N GLN A 936 -19.74 -1.22 24.57
CA GLN A 936 -18.65 -1.82 23.80
C GLN A 936 -17.28 -1.51 24.43
N SER A 937 -16.46 -2.54 24.67
CA SER A 937 -15.12 -2.43 25.27
C SER A 937 -14.22 -1.46 24.49
N ASP A 938 -13.99 -1.72 23.21
CA ASP A 938 -12.99 -1.02 22.39
C ASP A 938 -13.20 0.50 22.31
N LEU A 939 -14.47 0.94 22.25
CA LEU A 939 -14.82 2.37 22.18
C LEU A 939 -14.76 3.04 23.56
N LEU A 940 -15.14 2.33 24.61
CA LEU A 940 -14.99 2.77 26.00
C LEU A 940 -13.50 2.93 26.36
N GLU A 941 -12.69 1.93 26.01
CA GLU A 941 -11.23 1.92 26.20
C GLU A 941 -10.54 3.05 25.43
N ALA A 942 -10.92 3.27 24.16
CA ALA A 942 -10.40 4.39 23.37
C ALA A 942 -10.81 5.75 23.98
N ALA A 943 -12.08 5.92 24.38
CA ALA A 943 -12.55 7.15 24.99
C ALA A 943 -11.85 7.44 26.33
N ALA A 944 -11.68 6.42 27.18
CA ALA A 944 -10.94 6.53 28.44
C ALA A 944 -9.46 6.84 28.22
N ARG A 945 -8.79 6.19 27.26
CA ARG A 945 -7.37 6.46 26.94
C ARG A 945 -7.10 7.91 26.53
N TYR A 946 -7.96 8.52 25.72
CA TYR A 946 -7.73 9.87 25.20
C TYR A 946 -8.40 11.00 26.02
N PHE A 947 -9.42 10.69 26.82
CA PHE A 947 -10.14 11.68 27.64
C PHE A 947 -9.22 12.60 28.47
N PRO A 948 -8.25 12.08 29.26
CA PRO A 948 -7.42 12.92 30.12
C PRO A 948 -6.56 13.91 29.32
N ILE A 949 -6.01 13.46 28.19
CA ILE A 949 -5.16 14.27 27.30
C ILE A 949 -5.97 15.46 26.75
N PHE A 950 -7.19 15.21 26.28
CA PHE A 950 -8.05 16.29 25.78
C PHE A 950 -8.55 17.22 26.89
N TRP A 951 -8.90 16.67 28.06
CA TRP A 951 -9.36 17.48 29.20
C TRP A 951 -8.28 18.49 29.64
N THR A 952 -7.00 18.09 29.69
CA THR A 952 -5.90 18.97 30.14
C THR A 952 -5.76 20.27 29.34
N LYS A 953 -6.31 20.34 28.13
CA LYS A 953 -6.26 21.51 27.21
C LYS A 953 -7.64 22.08 26.90
N ALA A 954 -8.72 21.48 27.41
CA ALA A 954 -10.08 21.97 27.25
C ALA A 954 -10.36 23.21 28.11
N ARG A 955 -11.39 23.98 27.76
CA ARG A 955 -11.92 25.10 28.56
C ARG A 955 -13.44 25.08 28.49
N ALA A 956 -14.10 25.60 29.53
CA ALA A 956 -15.56 25.71 29.63
C ALA A 956 -16.28 24.38 29.38
N ILE A 957 -15.93 23.37 30.19
CA ILE A 957 -16.56 22.04 30.20
C ILE A 957 -16.97 21.55 31.59
N ASP A 958 -16.95 22.46 32.58
CA ASP A 958 -17.22 22.19 33.99
C ASP A 958 -18.60 21.52 34.16
N ASP A 959 -19.63 22.03 33.50
CA ASP A 959 -21.00 21.51 33.56
C ASP A 959 -21.09 20.06 33.03
N GLU A 960 -20.38 19.74 31.94
CA GLU A 960 -20.33 18.37 31.43
C GLU A 960 -19.52 17.41 32.33
N ILE A 961 -18.51 17.91 33.05
CA ILE A 961 -17.79 17.13 34.07
C ILE A 961 -18.68 16.88 35.30
N VAL A 962 -19.51 17.86 35.71
CA VAL A 962 -20.52 17.69 36.77
C VAL A 962 -21.55 16.63 36.36
N ASP A 963 -22.14 16.75 35.16
CA ASP A 963 -23.12 15.79 34.62
C ASP A 963 -22.54 14.37 34.50
N PHE A 964 -21.30 14.25 34.02
CA PHE A 964 -20.57 12.98 33.95
C PHE A 964 -20.34 12.34 35.33
N THR A 965 -19.99 13.17 36.32
CA THR A 965 -19.81 12.73 37.71
C THR A 965 -21.11 12.19 38.29
N GLN A 966 -22.21 12.93 38.12
CA GLN A 966 -23.54 12.55 38.61
C GLN A 966 -24.09 11.28 37.95
N LYS A 967 -23.67 10.99 36.71
CA LYS A 967 -24.05 9.77 35.96
C LYS A 967 -23.17 8.54 36.23
N GLY A 968 -22.29 8.58 37.23
CA GLY A 968 -21.40 7.46 37.57
C GLY A 968 -20.34 7.18 36.50
N GLY A 969 -19.92 8.21 35.75
CA GLY A 969 -18.92 8.06 34.70
C GLY A 969 -17.55 7.62 35.20
N TRP A 970 -17.18 8.00 36.43
CA TRP A 970 -15.92 7.61 37.07
C TRP A 970 -15.89 6.13 37.44
N ASP A 971 -16.99 5.56 37.92
CA ASP A 971 -17.12 4.12 38.21
C ASP A 971 -16.90 3.28 36.94
N LYS A 972 -17.36 3.78 35.78
CA LYS A 972 -17.11 3.12 34.49
C LYS A 972 -15.64 3.12 34.10
N ILE A 973 -14.92 4.23 34.31
CA ILE A 973 -13.46 4.27 34.09
C ILE A 973 -12.76 3.33 35.07
N ASP A 974 -13.20 3.31 36.34
CA ASP A 974 -12.61 2.44 37.37
C ASP A 974 -12.84 0.93 37.12
N SER A 975 -13.88 0.58 36.37
CA SER A 975 -14.16 -0.80 35.94
C SER A 975 -13.24 -1.31 34.82
N LEU A 976 -12.43 -0.45 34.21
CA LEU A 976 -11.45 -0.84 33.19
C LEU A 976 -10.19 -1.48 33.79
N ASP A 977 -9.47 -2.23 32.96
CA ASP A 977 -8.20 -2.88 33.32
C ASP A 977 -7.18 -1.86 33.87
N ALA A 978 -6.34 -2.30 34.81
CA ALA A 978 -5.30 -1.49 35.43
C ALA A 978 -4.35 -0.87 34.40
N TYR A 979 -4.10 -1.54 33.27
CA TYR A 979 -3.32 -0.98 32.15
C TYR A 979 -3.85 0.37 31.65
N TYR A 980 -5.17 0.58 31.64
CA TYR A 980 -5.77 1.85 31.21
C TYR A 980 -5.66 2.96 32.26
N LYS A 981 -5.34 2.61 33.53
CA LYS A 981 -5.20 3.56 34.65
C LYS A 981 -3.82 4.24 34.66
N GLU A 982 -2.83 3.71 33.95
CA GLU A 982 -1.50 4.32 33.69
C GLU A 982 -1.60 5.77 33.17
N TYR A 983 -2.49 6.01 32.20
CA TYR A 983 -2.70 7.34 31.62
C TYR A 983 -3.32 8.33 32.64
N TYR A 984 -3.98 7.83 33.67
CA TYR A 984 -4.57 8.64 34.74
C TYR A 984 -3.59 8.87 35.90
N SER A 985 -2.65 7.94 36.17
CA SER A 985 -1.58 8.15 37.17
C SER A 985 -0.52 9.14 36.67
N SER A 986 -0.12 9.04 35.40
CA SER A 986 0.83 9.98 34.74
C SER A 986 0.36 11.45 34.69
N LEU A 987 -0.92 11.69 34.94
CA LEU A 987 -1.52 13.03 35.01
C LEU A 987 -1.82 13.51 36.45
N SER A 988 -1.44 12.75 37.48
CA SER A 988 -1.65 13.10 38.90
C SER A 988 -1.26 14.55 39.23
N ASP A 989 -0.13 15.01 38.71
CA ASP A 989 0.41 16.36 38.93
C ASP A 989 -0.34 17.46 38.13
N ALA A 990 -1.05 17.09 37.06
CA ALA A 990 -1.85 18.00 36.24
C ALA A 990 -3.28 18.21 36.78
N PHE A 991 -3.80 17.31 37.63
CA PHE A 991 -5.18 17.41 38.12
C PHE A 991 -5.41 18.53 39.14
N GLY A 992 -4.40 18.87 39.95
CA GLY A 992 -4.50 19.93 40.95
C GLY A 992 -4.98 21.28 40.38
N PRO A 993 -4.35 21.78 39.28
CA PRO A 993 -4.81 22.94 38.52
C PRO A 993 -6.12 22.71 37.74
N LEU A 994 -6.34 21.53 37.15
CA LEU A 994 -7.53 21.26 36.31
C LEU A 994 -8.84 21.37 37.08
N ILE A 995 -8.86 20.89 38.32
CA ILE A 995 -10.05 20.94 39.18
C ILE A 995 -10.14 22.23 40.01
N GLU A 996 -9.20 23.17 39.85
CA GLU A 996 -9.16 24.41 40.63
C GLU A 996 -10.34 25.35 40.30
N GLY A 997 -10.74 25.43 39.03
CA GLY A 997 -11.96 26.15 38.60
C GLY A 997 -13.28 25.48 39.02
N LEU A 998 -13.23 24.17 39.33
CA LEU A 998 -14.35 23.39 39.88
C LEU A 998 -14.43 23.53 41.41
N LYS A 999 -13.31 23.65 42.14
CA LYS A 999 -13.27 23.76 43.61
C LYS A 999 -14.15 24.89 44.16
N SER A 1000 -14.25 26.01 43.45
CA SER A 1000 -15.04 27.18 43.87
C SER A 1000 -16.52 27.11 43.51
N ARG A 1001 -16.92 26.22 42.60
CA ARG A 1001 -18.29 26.12 42.05
C ARG A 1001 -19.01 24.81 42.41
N HIS A 1002 -18.27 23.70 42.44
CA HIS A 1002 -18.75 22.33 42.65
C HIS A 1002 -17.77 21.52 43.53
N PRO A 1003 -17.55 21.93 44.80
CA PRO A 1003 -16.63 21.23 45.71
C PRO A 1003 -16.99 19.75 45.92
N GLU A 1004 -18.28 19.41 45.86
CA GLU A 1004 -18.79 18.03 45.96
C GLU A 1004 -18.29 17.13 44.83
N VAL A 1005 -18.25 17.65 43.60
CA VAL A 1005 -17.73 16.93 42.43
C VAL A 1005 -16.23 16.75 42.52
N VAL A 1006 -15.51 17.76 43.01
CA VAL A 1006 -14.05 17.67 43.24
C VAL A 1006 -13.69 16.58 44.24
N VAL A 1007 -14.49 16.37 45.29
CA VAL A 1007 -14.28 15.28 46.26
C VAL A 1007 -14.39 13.91 45.58
N VAL A 1008 -15.46 13.66 44.81
CA VAL A 1008 -15.66 12.40 44.08
C VAL A 1008 -14.49 12.14 43.13
N ILE A 1009 -14.14 13.12 42.31
CA ILE A 1009 -13.01 13.06 41.37
C ILE A 1009 -11.72 12.70 42.12
N SER A 1010 -11.41 13.42 43.20
CA SER A 1010 -10.18 13.20 43.99
C SER A 1010 -10.14 11.80 44.61
N THR A 1011 -11.28 11.22 44.99
CA THR A 1011 -11.34 9.84 45.51
C THR A 1011 -10.90 8.81 44.47
N PHE A 1012 -11.38 8.91 43.23
CA PHE A 1012 -10.96 8.00 42.15
C PHE A 1012 -9.49 8.18 41.78
N PHE A 1013 -9.01 9.42 41.64
CA PHE A 1013 -7.59 9.67 41.32
C PHE A 1013 -6.64 9.17 42.41
N ASN A 1014 -6.97 9.38 43.69
CA ASN A 1014 -6.19 8.84 44.81
C ASN A 1014 -6.29 7.31 44.93
N LYS A 1015 -7.32 6.69 44.37
CA LYS A 1015 -7.38 5.23 44.23
C LYS A 1015 -6.43 4.77 43.11
N TRP A 1016 -6.59 5.29 41.89
CA TRP A 1016 -5.80 4.87 40.72
C TRP A 1016 -4.29 5.13 40.89
N LYS A 1017 -3.89 6.19 41.59
CA LYS A 1017 -2.49 6.42 41.94
C LYS A 1017 -1.92 5.29 42.80
N ARG A 1018 -2.66 4.84 43.82
CA ARG A 1018 -2.25 3.71 44.68
C ARG A 1018 -2.31 2.37 43.94
N ASP A 1019 -3.35 2.14 43.13
CA ASP A 1019 -3.47 0.94 42.29
C ASP A 1019 -2.25 0.82 41.34
N TRP A 1020 -1.73 1.94 40.85
CA TRP A 1020 -0.52 2.01 40.03
C TRP A 1020 0.77 1.77 40.84
N GLU A 1021 0.96 2.47 41.96
CA GLU A 1021 2.12 2.28 42.85
C GLU A 1021 2.24 0.81 43.31
N ASP A 1022 1.12 0.16 43.66
CA ASP A 1022 1.04 -1.26 43.99
C ASP A 1022 1.39 -2.19 42.81
N TRP A 1023 1.08 -1.79 41.57
CA TRP A 1023 1.36 -2.57 40.36
C TRP A 1023 2.83 -2.45 39.94
N GLU A 1024 3.39 -1.25 40.00
CA GLU A 1024 4.80 -0.95 39.74
C GLU A 1024 5.70 -1.70 40.75
N HIS A 1025 5.32 -1.70 42.04
CA HIS A 1025 5.99 -2.52 43.06
C HIS A 1025 5.90 -4.03 42.82
N ARG A 1026 4.81 -4.53 42.22
CA ARG A 1026 4.71 -5.96 41.84
C ARG A 1026 5.61 -6.30 40.68
N LEU A 1027 5.68 -5.46 39.64
CA LEU A 1027 6.57 -5.67 38.50
C LEU A 1027 8.05 -5.62 38.89
N ALA A 1028 8.44 -4.68 39.76
CA ALA A 1028 9.80 -4.60 40.31
C ALA A 1028 10.18 -5.82 41.18
N GLY A 1029 9.22 -6.69 41.53
CA GLY A 1029 9.46 -7.99 42.18
C GLY A 1029 9.53 -9.19 41.22
N PHE A 1030 9.35 -8.98 39.91
CA PHE A 1030 9.44 -10.00 38.85
C PHE A 1030 10.68 -9.83 37.93
N THR A 1031 11.49 -8.79 38.15
CA THR A 1031 12.80 -8.55 37.53
C THR A 1031 13.94 -8.84 38.49
#